data_AF-A0A0J1B3J2-F1
#
_entry.id   AF-A0A0J1B3J2-F1
#
_cell.length_a   1.000
_cell.length_b   1.000
_cell.length_c   1.000
_cell.angle_alpha   90.00
_cell.angle_beta   90.00
_cell.angle_gamma   90.00
#
_symmetry.space_group_name_H-M   'P 1'
#
loop_
_entity.id
_entity.type
_entity.pdbx_description
1 polymer ?
#
loop_
_entity_poly.entity_id
_entity_poly.type
_entity_poly.pdbx_seq_one_letter_code
_entity_poly.pdbx_strand_id
1 'polypeptide(L)'
;MQASIDKARLFYTTRPESRSSPGGQRGDKAILPPFASLAFAAALASLDVETVFVPRGEADGQCVVIAAEMGGYVLGLDSDFVILGSAADMKGYIPFDMVEWIEPTTTHEAVGDGFTTTSAKKVRVRSVSRLLPRSSGATLILPIYTSEALARRLRLPLNMLPLLAALLGNDYTSSSDTNYTLDRVDRVARTLRETVARPGSHNADTAYELVSRVVRKLHAQAYVDERKLAEKVDGAIDATIQYVLPSPQCCSLYPFCSRLSEGCTTRAWRLPTALRSEASASVVEAYAAARATGHLDIMTRAWLHPGRVYLRDALENPAGPSARAGRISINARRATYAIVDAALGMRWPAKGAQNDEALERTETAQLMAGLSLQPSADDADTVENGEKSQDEAETVGNGEKPQSEAGTVEDKSALDDAEDGTQEAAVRRVVTEYLRQGSSARVGSQQIELPAPGDSTSLLAPLDERLAAFRDALDAPASVSSLPVDAQPLACALRMCILSAAETDPGGHQGRRWRRSEVEAVVRAALGCMKGWDDDLDDDVDAEELYPLLETRNAELVAQLSAALLDTLTLAQALLLTDGAHITPYVYVSGTALHSLLSGAEPPAACGWRRSRAWEQELEDIVAAVLDGAEEALGVAHAPKKKKKKQRAEAPAPAKGGRFDMLLDEMI
;
A
#
# COMPACT_ATOMS: atom_id res chain seq x y z
N MET A 1 1.09 -8.35 -0.37
CA MET A 1 -0.36 -8.69 -0.44
C MET A 1 -0.74 -9.85 0.48
N GLN A 2 -0.06 -11.01 0.41
CA GLN A 2 -0.38 -12.20 1.22
C GLN A 2 -0.46 -11.91 2.73
N ALA A 3 0.53 -11.20 3.29
CA ALA A 3 0.51 -10.80 4.71
C ALA A 3 -0.76 -10.00 5.10
N SER A 4 -1.30 -9.17 4.19
CA SER A 4 -2.55 -8.45 4.42
C SER A 4 -3.76 -9.40 4.47
N ILE A 5 -3.76 -10.41 3.61
CA ILE A 5 -4.81 -11.46 3.59
C ILE A 5 -4.77 -12.28 4.87
N ASP A 6 -3.58 -12.60 5.37
CA ASP A 6 -3.42 -13.36 6.62
C ASP A 6 -3.86 -12.54 7.85
N LYS A 7 -3.56 -11.23 7.87
CA LYS A 7 -4.10 -10.31 8.90
C LYS A 7 -5.62 -10.26 8.86
N ALA A 8 -6.22 -10.09 7.68
CA ALA A 8 -7.67 -10.11 7.51
C ALA A 8 -8.27 -11.46 7.94
N ARG A 9 -7.64 -12.59 7.57
CA ARG A 9 -8.06 -13.93 8.02
C ARG A 9 -8.09 -14.03 9.53
N LEU A 10 -7.00 -13.59 10.19
CA LEU A 10 -6.92 -13.59 11.65
C LEU A 10 -8.03 -12.71 12.27
N PHE A 11 -8.30 -11.55 11.68
CA PHE A 11 -9.38 -10.67 12.12
C PHE A 11 -10.75 -11.36 12.05
N TYR A 12 -11.06 -12.04 10.94
CA TYR A 12 -12.35 -12.71 10.74
C TYR A 12 -12.52 -14.00 11.54
N THR A 13 -11.43 -14.71 11.88
CA THR A 13 -11.47 -15.89 12.75
C THR A 13 -11.47 -15.54 14.24
N THR A 14 -11.02 -14.34 14.60
CA THR A 14 -11.07 -13.84 15.98
C THR A 14 -12.50 -13.46 16.36
N ARG A 15 -12.92 -13.84 17.57
CA ARG A 15 -14.27 -13.52 18.08
C ARG A 15 -14.50 -12.00 18.13
N PRO A 16 -15.72 -11.51 17.85
CA PRO A 16 -16.04 -10.08 17.88
C PRO A 16 -15.59 -9.36 19.15
N GLU A 17 -15.78 -9.97 20.32
CA GLU A 17 -15.41 -9.36 21.61
C GLU A 17 -13.89 -9.16 21.73
N SER A 18 -13.11 -10.13 21.24
CA SER A 18 -11.65 -10.07 21.31
C SER A 18 -11.07 -9.06 20.33
N ARG A 19 -11.60 -8.98 19.11
CA ARG A 19 -11.09 -8.04 18.09
C ARG A 19 -11.57 -6.59 18.30
N SER A 20 -12.62 -6.39 19.08
CA SER A 20 -13.09 -5.05 19.48
C SER A 20 -12.35 -4.50 20.70
N SER A 21 -11.49 -5.31 21.34
CA SER A 21 -10.71 -4.88 22.50
C SER A 21 -9.48 -4.04 22.08
N PRO A 22 -9.05 -3.05 22.89
CA PRO A 22 -7.84 -2.26 22.60
C PRO A 22 -6.56 -3.11 22.45
N GLY A 23 -6.52 -4.27 23.10
CA GLY A 23 -5.40 -5.23 22.98
C GLY A 23 -5.38 -5.99 21.66
N GLY A 24 -6.52 -6.13 20.99
CA GLY A 24 -6.68 -6.89 19.74
C GLY A 24 -5.94 -6.31 18.55
N GLN A 25 -5.54 -5.03 18.60
CA GLN A 25 -4.85 -4.31 17.52
C GLN A 25 -3.38 -3.98 17.83
N ARG A 26 -2.80 -4.44 18.95
CA ARG A 26 -1.41 -4.11 19.30
C ARG A 26 -0.38 -4.86 18.44
N GLY A 27 0.66 -4.14 17.99
CA GLY A 27 1.82 -4.65 17.25
C GLY A 27 1.56 -4.84 15.75
N ASP A 28 2.33 -5.73 15.11
CA ASP A 28 2.33 -5.96 13.65
C ASP A 28 1.00 -6.48 13.07
N LYS A 29 0.00 -6.69 13.92
CA LYS A 29 -1.34 -7.21 13.55
C LYS A 29 -2.34 -6.12 13.24
N ALA A 30 -1.99 -4.85 13.44
CA ALA A 30 -2.87 -3.73 13.12
C ALA A 30 -3.23 -3.72 11.62
N ILE A 31 -4.51 -3.49 11.35
CA ILE A 31 -5.04 -3.23 10.02
C ILE A 31 -5.33 -1.73 9.97
N LEU A 32 -4.62 -1.00 9.12
CA LEU A 32 -4.90 0.42 8.92
C LEU A 32 -6.34 0.58 8.38
N PRO A 33 -7.12 1.53 8.92
CA PRO A 33 -8.43 1.84 8.38
C PRO A 33 -8.35 2.18 6.88
N PRO A 34 -9.40 1.87 6.10
CA PRO A 34 -9.54 2.39 4.75
C PRO A 34 -9.41 3.92 4.76
N PHE A 35 -8.80 4.48 3.71
CA PHE A 35 -8.63 5.92 3.53
C PHE A 35 -7.76 6.63 4.57
N ALA A 36 -7.11 5.93 5.50
CA ALA A 36 -6.25 6.55 6.52
C ALA A 36 -5.18 7.47 5.89
N SER A 37 -4.54 7.04 4.80
CA SER A 37 -3.57 7.87 4.08
C SER A 37 -4.17 9.16 3.50
N LEU A 38 -5.42 9.13 3.03
CA LEU A 38 -6.12 10.30 2.50
C LEU A 38 -6.51 11.26 3.64
N ALA A 39 -7.00 10.72 4.76
CA ALA A 39 -7.31 11.50 5.95
C ALA A 39 -6.05 12.17 6.51
N PHE A 40 -4.92 11.45 6.57
CA PHE A 40 -3.65 12.03 7.00
C PHE A 40 -3.15 13.11 6.05
N ALA A 41 -3.23 12.90 4.73
CA ALA A 41 -2.85 13.92 3.76
C ALA A 41 -3.70 15.19 3.90
N ALA A 42 -5.01 15.05 4.07
CA ALA A 42 -5.92 16.17 4.27
C ALA A 42 -5.64 16.93 5.59
N ALA A 43 -5.39 16.21 6.68
CA ALA A 43 -5.04 16.80 7.97
C ALA A 43 -3.68 17.53 7.92
N LEU A 44 -2.69 17.01 7.20
CA LEU A 44 -1.42 17.69 7.01
C LEU A 44 -1.58 18.95 6.15
N ALA A 45 -2.40 18.88 5.09
CA ALA A 45 -2.70 20.03 4.24
C ALA A 45 -3.44 21.15 5.01
N SER A 46 -4.38 20.80 5.90
CA SER A 46 -5.09 21.80 6.73
C SER A 46 -4.18 22.48 7.76
N LEU A 47 -3.07 21.85 8.11
CA LEU A 47 -2.04 22.40 9.00
C LEU A 47 -0.90 23.11 8.25
N ASP A 48 -1.03 23.30 6.93
CA ASP A 48 0.02 23.89 6.06
C ASP A 48 1.36 23.14 6.16
N VAL A 49 1.30 21.82 6.40
CA VAL A 49 2.49 20.96 6.42
C VAL A 49 2.81 20.53 5.00
N GLU A 50 4.04 20.79 4.56
CA GLU A 50 4.49 20.34 3.25
C GLU A 50 4.55 18.80 3.20
N THR A 51 3.83 18.22 2.24
CA THR A 51 3.80 16.78 1.99
C THR A 51 4.43 16.45 0.65
N VAL A 52 5.33 15.46 0.63
CA VAL A 52 5.90 14.91 -0.59
C VAL A 52 5.37 13.49 -0.79
N PHE A 53 4.83 13.23 -1.97
CA PHE A 53 4.31 11.92 -2.31
C PHE A 53 5.21 11.23 -3.34
N VAL A 54 5.81 10.12 -2.94
CA VAL A 54 6.77 9.38 -3.77
C VAL A 54 6.05 8.53 -4.83
N PRO A 55 6.36 8.66 -6.13
CA PRO A 55 5.64 7.96 -7.20
C PRO A 55 6.07 6.50 -7.37
N ARG A 56 7.28 6.14 -6.96
CA ARG A 56 7.85 4.79 -7.12
C ARG A 56 8.77 4.47 -5.95
N GLY A 57 8.71 3.23 -5.47
CA GLY A 57 9.56 2.73 -4.39
C GLY A 57 9.07 3.16 -3.02
N GLU A 58 9.92 2.95 -2.02
CA GLU A 58 9.67 3.37 -0.65
C GLU A 58 9.96 4.86 -0.44
N ALA A 59 9.27 5.45 0.52
CA ALA A 59 9.45 6.86 0.83
C ALA A 59 10.79 7.14 1.52
N ASP A 60 11.38 6.13 2.16
CA ASP A 60 12.48 6.29 3.09
C ASP A 60 13.72 6.91 2.45
N GLY A 61 14.10 6.42 1.25
CA GLY A 61 15.19 6.99 0.48
C GLY A 61 14.94 8.46 0.12
N GLN A 62 13.71 8.80 -0.27
CA GLN A 62 13.35 10.18 -0.61
C GLN A 62 13.39 11.10 0.63
N CYS A 63 12.97 10.61 1.80
CA CYS A 63 13.08 11.35 3.05
C CYS A 63 14.54 11.71 3.36
N VAL A 64 15.47 10.78 3.12
CA VAL A 64 16.91 11.03 3.31
C VAL A 64 17.46 12.04 2.31
N VAL A 65 17.06 11.97 1.03
CA VAL A 65 17.45 12.98 0.03
C VAL A 65 16.98 14.37 0.44
N ILE A 66 15.70 14.52 0.79
CA ILE A 66 15.12 15.80 1.22
C ILE A 66 15.82 16.31 2.48
N ALA A 67 16.07 15.44 3.47
CA ALA A 67 16.79 15.83 4.67
C ALA A 67 18.22 16.30 4.36
N ALA A 68 18.93 15.68 3.42
CA ALA A 68 20.25 16.15 3.02
C ALA A 68 20.19 17.52 2.31
N GLU A 69 19.23 17.71 1.38
CA GLU A 69 19.01 19.00 0.70
C GLU A 69 18.69 20.13 1.68
N MET A 70 17.90 19.84 2.70
CA MET A 70 17.53 20.80 3.75
C MET A 70 18.61 20.95 4.84
N GLY A 71 19.66 20.13 4.84
CA GLY A 71 20.56 19.98 5.97
C GLY A 71 19.80 19.69 7.28
N GLY A 72 18.79 18.82 7.21
CA GLY A 72 17.85 18.44 8.26
C GLY A 72 18.08 17.05 8.84
N TYR A 73 17.12 16.59 9.64
CA TYR A 73 17.08 15.26 10.26
C TYR A 73 15.94 14.44 9.67
N VAL A 74 16.07 13.11 9.71
CA VAL A 74 14.95 12.20 9.42
C VAL A 74 14.41 11.63 10.71
N LEU A 75 13.09 11.71 10.89
CA LEU A 75 12.37 11.17 12.04
C LEU A 75 11.52 9.99 11.58
N GLY A 76 11.64 8.84 12.23
CA GLY A 76 10.91 7.63 11.87
C GLY A 76 11.06 6.52 12.89
N LEU A 77 10.34 5.41 12.72
CA LEU A 77 10.53 4.21 13.55
C LEU A 77 11.55 3.25 12.93
N ASP A 78 11.78 3.34 11.62
CA ASP A 78 12.64 2.42 10.90
C ASP A 78 14.13 2.75 11.06
N SER A 79 14.94 1.75 11.39
CA SER A 79 16.39 1.90 11.44
C SER A 79 17.04 2.04 10.05
N ASP A 80 16.30 1.76 8.97
CA ASP A 80 16.78 1.90 7.60
C ASP A 80 17.28 3.31 7.28
N PHE A 81 16.75 4.35 7.94
CA PHE A 81 17.23 5.73 7.80
C PHE A 81 18.71 5.90 8.18
N VAL A 82 19.22 5.18 9.18
CA VAL A 82 20.65 5.21 9.53
C VAL A 82 21.50 4.55 8.44
N ILE A 83 20.96 3.57 7.73
CA ILE A 83 21.67 2.89 6.66
C ILE A 83 21.64 3.73 5.38
N LEU A 84 20.47 4.25 5.00
CA LEU A 84 20.29 5.16 3.87
C LEU A 84 21.10 6.45 4.00
N GLY A 85 21.26 6.96 5.23
CA GLY A 85 22.13 8.11 5.53
C GLY A 85 23.59 7.92 5.15
N SER A 86 24.05 6.68 4.91
CA SER A 86 25.42 6.43 4.45
C SER A 86 25.71 6.97 3.05
N ALA A 87 24.66 7.28 2.27
CA ALA A 87 24.74 7.77 0.91
C ALA A 87 24.37 9.26 0.76
N ALA A 88 24.06 9.97 1.85
CA ALA A 88 23.66 11.39 1.80
C ALA A 88 24.12 12.18 3.03
N ASP A 89 24.34 13.48 2.83
CA ASP A 89 24.80 14.40 3.88
C ASP A 89 23.63 14.94 4.73
N MET A 90 22.89 14.05 5.40
CA MET A 90 21.85 14.42 6.36
C MET A 90 22.44 14.61 7.77
N LYS A 91 21.82 15.43 8.64
CA LYS A 91 22.33 15.65 10.00
C LYS A 91 22.19 14.42 10.92
N GLY A 92 21.29 13.50 10.60
CA GLY A 92 21.13 12.24 11.30
C GLY A 92 19.68 11.75 11.37
N TYR A 93 19.52 10.55 11.90
CA TYR A 93 18.24 9.88 12.14
C TYR A 93 17.83 10.03 13.62
N ILE A 94 16.54 10.25 13.84
CA ILE A 94 15.92 10.32 15.15
C ILE A 94 14.85 9.20 15.23
N PRO A 95 15.02 8.19 16.09
CA PRO A 95 13.99 7.18 16.33
C PRO A 95 12.79 7.79 17.06
N PHE A 96 11.60 7.64 16.46
CA PHE A 96 10.37 8.25 16.95
C PHE A 96 9.95 7.73 18.34
N ASP A 97 10.25 6.47 18.64
CA ASP A 97 10.00 5.83 19.93
C ASP A 97 10.98 6.25 21.03
N MET A 98 12.05 6.96 20.68
CA MET A 98 13.02 7.53 21.62
C MET A 98 12.88 9.04 21.82
N VAL A 99 11.85 9.65 21.22
CA VAL A 99 11.51 11.06 21.44
C VAL A 99 10.92 11.22 22.84
N GLU A 100 11.52 12.09 23.65
CA GLU A 100 11.11 12.31 25.04
C GLU A 100 10.73 13.76 25.30
N TRP A 101 9.64 13.98 26.05
CA TRP A 101 9.30 15.28 26.60
C TRP A 101 9.77 15.38 28.07
N ILE A 102 10.54 16.41 28.39
CA ILE A 102 10.81 16.84 29.77
C ILE A 102 9.77 17.89 30.14
N GLU A 103 8.82 17.50 30.97
CA GLU A 103 7.86 18.45 31.54
C GLU A 103 8.58 19.38 32.53
N PRO A 104 8.24 20.69 32.57
CA PRO A 104 8.69 21.58 33.62
C PRO A 104 8.24 20.98 34.96
N THR A 105 9.16 20.97 35.93
CA THR A 105 8.80 20.51 37.27
C THR A 105 7.87 21.56 37.84
N THR A 106 6.56 21.32 37.82
CA THR A 106 5.64 22.14 38.60
C THR A 106 5.99 21.90 40.05
N THR A 107 6.82 22.79 40.61
CA THR A 107 6.94 22.95 42.05
C THR A 107 5.59 23.47 42.51
N HIS A 108 4.63 22.56 42.65
CA HIS A 108 3.51 22.78 43.53
C HIS A 108 4.15 22.93 44.92
N GLU A 109 4.45 24.17 45.30
CA GLU A 109 4.69 24.52 46.68
C GLU A 109 3.46 23.99 47.43
N ALA A 110 3.65 22.90 48.16
CA ALA A 110 2.63 22.35 49.01
C ALA A 110 2.39 23.36 50.13
N VAL A 111 1.51 24.32 49.88
CA VAL A 111 0.99 25.22 50.90
C VAL A 111 0.07 24.39 51.78
N GLY A 112 0.56 23.94 52.94
CA GLY A 112 -0.30 23.49 54.04
C GLY A 112 0.21 22.32 54.88
N ASP A 113 0.57 22.65 56.12
CA ASP A 113 0.44 21.85 57.35
C ASP A 113 0.95 20.41 57.39
N GLY A 114 2.24 20.29 57.70
CA GLY A 114 2.59 19.68 58.99
C GLY A 114 2.19 18.22 59.23
N PHE A 115 2.38 17.31 58.29
CA PHE A 115 2.71 15.91 58.61
C PHE A 115 3.38 15.21 57.42
N THR A 116 4.66 14.85 57.56
CA THR A 116 5.45 14.24 56.48
C THR A 116 5.40 12.72 56.60
N THR A 117 4.49 12.05 55.89
CA THR A 117 4.55 10.60 55.70
C THR A 117 5.61 10.25 54.67
N THR A 118 6.71 9.62 55.09
CA THR A 118 7.75 9.08 54.20
C THR A 118 7.24 7.84 53.46
N SER A 119 6.49 8.02 52.38
CA SER A 119 6.17 6.91 51.49
C SER A 119 7.40 6.58 50.63
N ALA A 120 7.72 5.28 50.54
CA ALA A 120 8.87 4.78 49.81
C ALA A 120 8.88 5.31 48.37
N LYS A 121 10.06 5.69 47.86
CA LYS A 121 10.30 6.11 46.47
C LYS A 121 9.74 5.08 45.51
N LYS A 122 8.48 5.26 45.10
CA LYS A 122 7.87 4.53 44.00
C LYS A 122 8.65 4.98 42.77
N VAL A 123 9.48 4.07 42.23
CA VAL A 123 10.17 4.28 40.95
C VAL A 123 9.08 4.69 39.96
N ARG A 124 9.05 5.98 39.59
CA ARG A 124 8.16 6.47 38.54
C ARG A 124 8.56 5.69 37.30
N VAL A 125 7.79 4.66 36.96
CA VAL A 125 7.79 4.09 35.63
C VAL A 125 7.52 5.27 34.72
N ARG A 126 8.57 5.78 34.07
CA ARG A 126 8.44 6.82 33.05
C ARG A 126 7.45 6.24 32.05
N SER A 127 6.23 6.77 31.98
CA SER A 127 5.33 6.42 30.89
C SER A 127 5.91 7.09 29.65
N VAL A 128 6.86 6.42 29.02
CA VAL A 128 7.47 6.83 27.75
C VAL A 128 6.37 6.70 26.70
N SER A 129 6.24 7.74 25.88
CA SER A 129 5.17 8.00 24.90
C SER A 129 3.89 8.67 25.44
N ARG A 130 3.92 10.00 25.37
CA ARG A 130 2.78 10.83 24.95
C ARG A 130 3.33 11.71 23.85
N LEU A 131 2.86 11.54 22.62
CA LEU A 131 3.31 12.30 21.44
C LEU A 131 3.19 13.81 21.64
N LEU A 132 2.30 14.22 22.54
CA LEU A 132 2.07 15.60 22.93
C LEU A 132 2.50 15.84 24.38
N PRO A 133 3.08 17.01 24.69
CA PRO A 133 3.39 17.40 26.05
C PRO A 133 2.10 17.57 26.86
N ARG A 134 2.17 17.32 28.17
CA ARG A 134 1.05 17.49 29.11
C ARG A 134 0.91 18.93 29.58
N SER A 135 1.95 19.74 29.46
CA SER A 135 1.96 21.12 29.94
C SER A 135 2.66 22.06 28.97
N SER A 136 2.29 23.34 29.04
CA SER A 136 3.02 24.41 28.37
C SER A 136 4.41 24.56 28.99
N GLY A 137 5.46 24.64 28.16
CA GLY A 137 6.85 24.74 28.62
C GLY A 137 7.62 23.42 28.69
N ALA A 138 7.08 22.32 28.18
CA ALA A 138 7.82 21.07 28.02
C ALA A 138 8.99 21.22 27.04
N THR A 139 10.11 20.55 27.33
CA THR A 139 11.30 20.50 26.46
C THR A 139 11.35 19.17 25.73
N LEU A 140 11.48 19.19 24.40
CA LEU A 140 11.63 17.99 23.57
C LEU A 140 13.09 17.55 23.50
N ILE A 141 13.37 16.27 23.76
CA ILE A 141 14.66 15.63 23.55
C ILE A 141 14.58 14.74 22.31
N LEU A 142 15.52 14.95 21.38
CA LEU A 142 15.65 14.18 20.15
C LEU A 142 17.02 13.48 20.14
N PRO A 143 17.11 12.15 20.34
CA PRO A 143 18.35 11.41 20.20
C PRO A 143 18.72 11.27 18.72
N ILE A 144 19.97 11.58 18.38
CA ILE A 144 20.46 11.59 16.99
C ILE A 144 21.45 10.44 16.78
N TYR A 145 21.21 9.66 15.73
CA TYR A 145 22.09 8.59 15.25
C TYR A 145 22.62 8.95 13.86
N THR A 146 23.91 8.75 13.63
CA THR A 146 24.53 8.99 12.32
C THR A 146 25.16 7.73 11.76
N SER A 147 25.19 7.65 10.43
CA SER A 147 25.77 6.52 9.70
C SER A 147 27.27 6.39 9.97
N GLU A 148 28.00 7.50 10.15
CA GLU A 148 29.42 7.51 10.50
C GLU A 148 29.67 6.96 11.90
N ALA A 149 28.82 7.32 12.87
CA ALA A 149 28.93 6.81 14.23
C ALA A 149 28.72 5.29 14.25
N LEU A 150 27.73 4.79 13.51
CA LEU A 150 27.49 3.35 13.35
C LEU A 150 28.65 2.67 12.64
N ALA A 151 29.08 3.18 11.48
CA ALA A 151 30.21 2.65 10.71
C ALA A 151 31.50 2.58 11.54
N ARG A 152 31.81 3.64 12.31
CA ARG A 152 32.95 3.69 13.23
C ARG A 152 32.84 2.65 14.34
N ARG A 153 31.65 2.50 14.95
CA ARG A 153 31.39 1.51 16.00
C ARG A 153 31.57 0.08 15.50
N LEU A 154 31.15 -0.17 14.26
CA LEU A 154 31.28 -1.44 13.56
C LEU A 154 32.59 -1.60 12.81
N ARG A 155 33.47 -0.59 12.80
CA ARG A 155 34.75 -0.58 12.05
C ARG A 155 34.59 -0.98 10.58
N LEU A 156 33.49 -0.56 9.94
CA LEU A 156 33.19 -0.82 8.54
C LEU A 156 33.36 0.48 7.72
N PRO A 157 33.74 0.38 6.44
CA PRO A 157 33.55 1.48 5.49
C PRO A 157 32.08 1.87 5.41
N LEU A 158 31.80 3.17 5.21
CA LEU A 158 30.45 3.71 5.19
C LEU A 158 29.57 3.07 4.10
N ASN A 159 30.15 2.84 2.91
CA ASN A 159 29.50 2.19 1.78
C ASN A 159 29.18 0.69 1.98
N MET A 160 29.61 0.07 3.08
CA MET A 160 29.29 -1.33 3.41
C MET A 160 28.06 -1.47 4.32
N LEU A 161 27.50 -0.37 4.83
CA LEU A 161 26.31 -0.41 5.69
C LEU A 161 25.06 -0.99 4.98
N PRO A 162 24.77 -0.67 3.71
CA PRO A 162 23.69 -1.32 2.97
C PRO A 162 23.81 -2.84 2.90
N LEU A 163 25.00 -3.36 2.58
CA LEU A 163 25.25 -4.80 2.52
C LEU A 163 25.16 -5.45 3.90
N LEU A 164 25.62 -4.76 4.95
CA LEU A 164 25.43 -5.21 6.33
C LEU A 164 23.93 -5.39 6.64
N ALA A 165 23.09 -4.40 6.31
CA ALA A 165 21.66 -4.45 6.57
C ALA A 165 20.99 -5.63 5.83
N ALA A 166 21.29 -5.80 4.54
CA ALA A 166 20.81 -6.93 3.74
C ALA A 166 21.21 -8.31 4.34
N LEU A 167 22.44 -8.45 4.83
CA LEU A 167 22.92 -9.71 5.44
C LEU A 167 22.34 -9.98 6.83
N LEU A 168 22.00 -8.93 7.58
CA LEU A 168 21.29 -9.07 8.86
C LEU A 168 19.84 -9.47 8.64
N GLY A 169 19.27 -8.99 7.55
CA GLY A 169 17.95 -9.28 7.07
C GLY A 169 17.03 -8.09 7.26
N ASN A 170 16.57 -7.52 6.16
CA ASN A 170 15.59 -6.44 6.08
C ASN A 170 14.31 -6.91 5.36
N ASP A 171 13.39 -6.00 5.08
CA ASP A 171 12.11 -6.26 4.42
C ASP A 171 12.21 -6.92 3.04
N TYR A 172 13.39 -6.85 2.41
CA TYR A 172 13.67 -7.40 1.09
C TYR A 172 14.33 -8.78 1.12
N THR A 173 14.72 -9.26 2.29
CA THR A 173 15.33 -10.60 2.45
C THR A 173 14.39 -11.53 3.21
N SER A 174 14.25 -12.77 2.73
CA SER A 174 13.44 -13.79 3.40
C SER A 174 14.11 -14.26 4.70
N SER A 175 13.75 -13.66 5.83
CA SER A 175 14.28 -14.01 7.14
C SER A 175 13.62 -15.28 7.69
N SER A 176 14.14 -16.46 7.30
CA SER A 176 13.77 -17.71 7.98
C SER A 176 14.33 -17.81 9.42
N ASP A 177 15.36 -17.01 9.73
CA ASP A 177 16.03 -16.96 11.05
C ASP A 177 15.87 -15.56 11.66
N THR A 178 14.76 -15.33 12.37
CA THR A 178 14.36 -14.02 12.92
C THR A 178 14.99 -13.68 14.28
N ASN A 179 15.95 -14.47 14.78
CA ASN A 179 16.66 -14.13 16.02
C ASN A 179 17.76 -13.09 15.74
N TYR A 180 17.34 -11.82 15.69
CA TYR A 180 18.26 -10.68 15.67
C TYR A 180 18.89 -10.52 17.06
N THR A 181 20.11 -11.03 17.23
CA THR A 181 20.91 -10.79 18.43
C THR A 181 22.02 -9.79 18.12
N LEU A 182 22.47 -9.02 19.13
CA LEU A 182 23.65 -8.15 18.99
C LEU A 182 24.87 -8.94 18.50
N ASP A 183 24.98 -10.21 18.91
CA ASP A 183 26.01 -11.13 18.44
C ASP A 183 25.98 -11.35 16.92
N ARG A 184 24.78 -11.35 16.31
CA ARG A 184 24.62 -11.47 14.86
C ARG A 184 25.15 -10.23 14.16
N VAL A 185 24.84 -9.03 14.64
CA VAL A 185 25.35 -7.76 14.09
C VAL A 185 26.87 -7.75 14.10
N ASP A 186 27.47 -8.05 15.25
CA ASP A 186 28.93 -8.09 15.38
C ASP A 186 29.58 -9.19 14.54
N ARG A 187 28.93 -10.35 14.38
CA ARG A 187 29.40 -11.45 13.54
C ARG A 187 29.37 -11.08 12.06
N VAL A 188 28.28 -10.49 11.56
CA VAL A 188 28.18 -10.06 10.15
C VAL A 188 29.20 -8.97 9.87
N ALA A 189 29.27 -7.95 10.72
CA ALA A 189 30.24 -6.87 10.59
C ALA A 189 31.69 -7.39 10.60
N ARG A 190 32.04 -8.30 11.52
CA ARG A 190 33.37 -8.95 11.56
C ARG A 190 33.66 -9.71 10.26
N THR A 191 32.71 -10.50 9.79
CA THR A 191 32.86 -11.31 8.56
C THR A 191 33.08 -10.42 7.33
N LEU A 192 32.34 -9.31 7.22
CA LEU A 192 32.52 -8.31 6.18
C LEU A 192 33.92 -7.70 6.24
N ARG A 193 34.34 -7.18 7.39
CA ARG A 193 35.69 -6.61 7.60
C ARG A 193 36.79 -7.56 7.18
N GLU A 194 36.74 -8.81 7.65
CA GLU A 194 37.75 -9.83 7.33
C GLU A 194 37.76 -10.24 5.87
N THR A 195 36.65 -10.09 5.14
CA THR A 195 36.56 -10.44 3.72
C THR A 195 37.07 -9.30 2.85
N VAL A 196 36.71 -8.06 3.19
CA VAL A 196 37.18 -6.84 2.52
C VAL A 196 38.69 -6.64 2.73
N ALA A 197 39.22 -6.95 3.92
CA ALA A 197 40.63 -6.74 4.25
C ALA A 197 41.61 -7.77 3.64
N ARG A 198 41.15 -8.81 2.94
CA ARG A 198 42.03 -9.87 2.41
C ARG A 198 42.75 -9.41 1.12
N PRO A 199 44.08 -9.26 1.14
CA PRO A 199 44.85 -8.92 -0.06
C PRO A 199 44.75 -10.07 -1.08
N GLY A 200 44.56 -9.73 -2.36
CA GLY A 200 44.21 -10.68 -3.44
C GLY A 200 42.72 -10.70 -3.79
N SER A 201 41.88 -9.99 -3.03
CA SER A 201 40.48 -9.73 -3.37
C SER A 201 40.28 -8.61 -4.42
N HIS A 202 41.35 -7.98 -4.91
CA HIS A 202 41.24 -6.87 -5.87
C HIS A 202 40.95 -7.32 -7.31
N ASN A 203 41.10 -8.62 -7.61
CA ASN A 203 40.66 -9.23 -8.87
C ASN A 203 39.31 -9.96 -8.71
N ALA A 204 38.62 -9.79 -7.57
CA ALA A 204 37.24 -10.24 -7.43
C ALA A 204 36.34 -9.23 -8.14
N ASP A 205 36.31 -9.29 -9.47
CA ASP A 205 35.77 -8.25 -10.35
C ASP A 205 34.26 -8.02 -10.22
N THR A 206 33.56 -8.73 -9.33
CA THR A 206 32.11 -8.55 -9.16
C THR A 206 31.69 -8.51 -7.70
N ALA A 207 30.74 -7.61 -7.40
CA ALA A 207 30.05 -7.52 -6.11
C ALA A 207 29.54 -8.90 -5.63
N TYR A 208 29.13 -9.73 -6.59
CA TYR A 208 28.69 -11.10 -6.40
C TYR A 208 29.70 -11.96 -5.64
N GLU A 209 30.99 -11.91 -5.98
CA GLU A 209 32.01 -12.74 -5.31
C GLU A 209 32.26 -12.32 -3.87
N LEU A 210 32.20 -11.03 -3.58
CA LEU A 210 32.30 -10.51 -2.22
C LEU A 210 31.12 -11.04 -1.39
N VAL A 211 29.89 -10.85 -1.86
CA VAL A 211 28.67 -11.30 -1.18
C VAL A 211 28.69 -12.82 -1.02
N SER A 212 29.05 -13.58 -2.07
CA SER A 212 29.15 -15.04 -2.02
C SER A 212 30.14 -15.52 -0.95
N ARG A 213 31.34 -14.91 -0.85
CA ARG A 213 32.32 -15.26 0.20
C ARG A 213 31.79 -14.95 1.60
N VAL A 214 31.09 -13.83 1.77
CA VAL A 214 30.52 -13.44 3.07
C VAL A 214 29.39 -14.38 3.46
N VAL A 215 28.43 -14.64 2.57
CA VAL A 215 27.31 -15.55 2.80
C VAL A 215 27.81 -16.96 3.11
N ARG A 216 28.81 -17.48 2.38
CA ARG A 216 29.44 -18.78 2.68
C ARG A 216 30.03 -18.83 4.09
N LYS A 217 30.76 -17.80 4.51
CA LYS A 217 31.35 -17.72 5.87
C LYS A 217 30.28 -17.64 6.96
N LEU A 218 29.20 -16.90 6.72
CA LEU A 218 28.10 -16.77 7.68
C LEU A 218 27.31 -18.08 7.82
N HIS A 219 27.17 -18.83 6.71
CA HIS A 219 26.43 -20.08 6.63
C HIS A 219 27.32 -21.32 6.63
N ALA A 220 28.52 -21.26 7.22
CA ALA A 220 29.49 -22.35 7.25
C ALA A 220 29.03 -23.64 7.99
N GLN A 221 27.75 -23.78 8.34
CA GLN A 221 27.17 -25.06 8.70
C GLN A 221 27.12 -25.97 7.45
N ALA A 222 27.60 -27.19 7.60
CA ALA A 222 27.76 -28.13 6.50
C ALA A 222 26.40 -28.41 5.80
N TYR A 223 26.44 -28.47 4.46
CA TYR A 223 25.34 -28.77 3.54
C TYR A 223 24.37 -27.63 3.18
N VAL A 224 24.89 -26.42 2.90
CA VAL A 224 24.14 -25.49 2.05
C VAL A 224 24.33 -25.92 0.59
N ASP A 225 23.25 -26.42 -0.01
CA ASP A 225 23.12 -26.60 -1.46
C ASP A 225 23.59 -25.34 -2.20
N GLU A 226 24.48 -25.48 -3.19
CA GLU A 226 25.02 -24.35 -3.97
C GLU A 226 23.90 -23.47 -4.55
N ARG A 227 22.76 -24.08 -4.91
CA ARG A 227 21.57 -23.35 -5.35
C ARG A 227 21.01 -22.43 -4.26
N LYS A 228 20.84 -22.94 -3.03
CA LYS A 228 20.35 -22.13 -1.89
C LYS A 228 21.34 -21.04 -1.52
N LEU A 229 22.64 -21.31 -1.69
CA LEU A 229 23.66 -20.30 -1.50
C LEU A 229 23.51 -19.18 -2.54
N ALA A 230 23.37 -19.53 -3.83
CA ALA A 230 23.13 -18.55 -4.89
C ALA A 230 21.87 -17.71 -4.63
N GLU A 231 20.74 -18.36 -4.28
CA GLU A 231 19.49 -17.67 -3.91
C GLU A 231 19.68 -16.66 -2.76
N LYS A 232 20.51 -16.97 -1.76
CA LYS A 232 20.85 -16.05 -0.67
C LYS A 232 21.78 -14.91 -1.09
N VAL A 233 22.70 -15.17 -2.02
CA VAL A 233 23.58 -14.14 -2.57
C VAL A 233 22.77 -13.15 -3.39
N ASP A 234 21.93 -13.65 -4.29
CA ASP A 234 21.04 -12.83 -5.12
C ASP A 234 20.10 -12.01 -4.24
N GLY A 235 19.46 -12.63 -3.24
CA GLY A 235 18.59 -11.92 -2.31
C GLY A 235 19.31 -10.83 -1.51
N ALA A 236 20.57 -11.05 -1.10
CA ALA A 236 21.35 -10.04 -0.40
C ALA A 236 21.75 -8.87 -1.33
N ILE A 237 22.07 -9.15 -2.60
CA ILE A 237 22.36 -8.12 -3.60
C ILE A 237 21.10 -7.29 -3.88
N ASP A 238 19.98 -7.96 -4.18
CA ASP A 238 18.69 -7.31 -4.46
C ASP A 238 18.25 -6.41 -3.30
N ALA A 239 18.41 -6.87 -2.06
CA ALA A 239 18.12 -6.10 -0.87
C ALA A 239 19.09 -4.93 -0.64
N THR A 240 20.37 -5.08 -1.01
CA THR A 240 21.36 -4.00 -0.92
C THR A 240 21.03 -2.86 -1.89
N ILE A 241 20.55 -3.19 -3.09
CA ILE A 241 20.16 -2.20 -4.12
C ILE A 241 19.02 -1.30 -3.64
N GLN A 242 18.17 -1.76 -2.71
CA GLN A 242 17.06 -0.95 -2.20
C GLN A 242 17.51 0.26 -1.37
N TYR A 243 18.77 0.27 -0.91
CA TYR A 243 19.36 1.42 -0.21
C TYR A 243 19.99 2.45 -1.16
N VAL A 244 19.87 2.27 -2.48
CA VAL A 244 20.28 3.27 -3.46
C VAL A 244 19.31 4.44 -3.38
N LEU A 245 19.83 5.63 -3.05
CA LEU A 245 19.01 6.83 -2.99
C LEU A 245 18.46 7.18 -4.37
N PRO A 246 17.20 7.66 -4.44
CA PRO A 246 16.60 8.05 -5.69
C PRO A 246 17.43 9.16 -6.36
N SER A 247 17.67 9.02 -7.66
CA SER A 247 18.29 10.08 -8.46
C SER A 247 17.32 11.26 -8.60
N PRO A 248 17.81 12.52 -8.59
CA PRO A 248 16.99 13.72 -8.79
C PRO A 248 16.30 13.78 -10.16
N GLN A 249 16.64 12.89 -11.10
CA GLN A 249 16.05 12.82 -12.44
C GLN A 249 14.65 12.16 -12.51
N CYS A 250 13.80 12.34 -11.49
CA CYS A 250 12.47 11.72 -11.44
C CYS A 250 11.60 12.02 -12.69
N CYS A 251 11.78 13.20 -13.30
CA CYS A 251 11.03 13.67 -14.47
C CYS A 251 11.26 12.81 -15.72
N SER A 252 12.34 12.03 -15.75
CA SER A 252 12.64 11.17 -16.88
C SER A 252 11.70 9.95 -16.95
N LEU A 253 11.30 9.45 -15.77
CA LEU A 253 10.45 8.28 -15.60
C LEU A 253 8.99 8.65 -15.41
N TYR A 254 8.71 9.87 -14.96
CA TYR A 254 7.39 10.27 -14.53
C TYR A 254 7.03 11.68 -15.05
N PRO A 255 6.09 11.79 -16.01
CA PRO A 255 5.75 13.06 -16.65
C PRO A 255 4.90 13.96 -15.76
N PHE A 256 4.83 13.75 -14.46
CA PHE A 256 4.08 14.61 -13.54
C PHE A 256 4.69 14.60 -12.12
N CYS A 257 6.01 14.49 -12.07
CA CYS A 257 6.80 14.59 -10.84
C CYS A 257 6.91 16.07 -10.46
N SER A 258 5.93 16.60 -9.74
CA SER A 258 5.74 18.05 -9.60
C SER A 258 6.74 18.76 -8.69
N ARG A 259 7.68 18.09 -8.00
CA ARG A 259 8.47 18.77 -6.96
C ARG A 259 9.85 18.23 -6.55
N LEU A 260 10.36 17.13 -7.10
CA LEU A 260 11.61 16.55 -6.56
C LEU A 260 12.90 17.28 -6.98
N SER A 261 12.81 18.36 -7.76
CA SER A 261 13.93 19.30 -7.99
C SER A 261 13.47 20.59 -8.67
N GLU A 262 14.11 21.72 -8.36
CA GLU A 262 14.01 22.94 -9.16
C GLU A 262 14.37 22.61 -10.63
N GLY A 263 13.40 22.72 -11.53
CA GLY A 263 13.59 22.40 -12.95
C GLY A 263 12.99 21.07 -13.41
N CYS A 264 12.28 20.33 -12.54
CA CYS A 264 11.46 19.20 -12.97
C CYS A 264 10.19 19.65 -13.69
N THR A 265 10.36 20.30 -14.86
CA THR A 265 9.25 20.59 -15.75
C THR A 265 8.90 19.31 -16.50
N THR A 266 7.67 18.84 -16.37
CA THR A 266 7.12 17.89 -17.33
C THR A 266 7.32 18.45 -18.73
N ARG A 267 8.22 17.86 -19.51
CA ARG A 267 8.40 18.30 -20.89
C ARG A 267 7.45 17.51 -21.79
N ALA A 268 6.48 18.20 -22.38
CA ALA A 268 5.46 17.65 -23.28
C ALA A 268 6.01 16.76 -24.41
N TRP A 269 7.28 16.95 -24.84
CA TRP A 269 7.90 16.10 -25.86
C TRP A 269 8.05 14.63 -25.46
N ARG A 270 8.02 14.29 -24.16
CA ARG A 270 8.08 12.89 -23.69
C ARG A 270 6.74 12.16 -23.80
N LEU A 271 5.65 12.88 -24.06
CA LEU A 271 4.38 12.26 -24.38
C LEU A 271 4.48 11.58 -25.76
N PRO A 272 3.75 10.46 -25.98
CA PRO A 272 3.55 9.90 -27.30
C PRO A 272 3.25 11.01 -28.31
N THR A 273 3.76 10.91 -29.54
CA THR A 273 3.61 11.97 -30.55
C THR A 273 2.15 12.41 -30.74
N ALA A 274 1.20 11.49 -30.57
CA ALA A 274 -0.24 11.75 -30.60
C ALA A 274 -0.76 12.70 -29.49
N LEU A 275 -0.02 12.85 -28.39
CA LEU A 275 -0.38 13.61 -27.19
C LEU A 275 0.45 14.89 -27.03
N ARG A 276 1.08 15.40 -28.09
CA ARG A 276 1.93 16.61 -28.02
C ARG A 276 1.19 17.93 -28.28
N SER A 277 -0.14 17.94 -28.28
CA SER A 277 -0.93 19.17 -28.44
C SER A 277 -0.84 20.07 -27.20
N GLU A 278 -1.06 21.38 -27.36
CA GLU A 278 -1.13 22.32 -26.21
C GLU A 278 -2.20 21.91 -25.19
N ALA A 279 -3.35 21.41 -25.66
CA ALA A 279 -4.40 20.88 -24.80
C ALA A 279 -3.90 19.69 -23.94
N SER A 280 -3.05 18.83 -24.51
CA SER A 280 -2.47 17.70 -23.77
C SER A 280 -1.47 18.17 -22.71
N ALA A 281 -0.73 19.25 -22.95
CA ALA A 281 0.16 19.83 -21.94
C ALA A 281 -0.63 20.31 -20.71
N SER A 282 -1.75 20.99 -20.92
CA SER A 282 -2.65 21.44 -19.85
C SER A 282 -3.24 20.27 -19.04
N VAL A 283 -3.62 19.18 -19.71
CA VAL A 283 -4.09 17.94 -19.04
C VAL A 283 -3.01 17.40 -18.11
N VAL A 284 -1.77 17.25 -18.61
CA VAL A 284 -0.68 16.68 -17.82
C VAL A 284 -0.29 17.57 -16.65
N GLU A 285 -0.32 18.89 -16.83
CA GLU A 285 -0.12 19.86 -15.73
C GLU A 285 -1.18 19.69 -14.63
N ALA A 286 -2.45 19.51 -15.00
CA ALA A 286 -3.52 19.28 -14.04
C ALA A 286 -3.33 17.95 -13.26
N TYR A 287 -2.91 16.88 -13.95
CA TYR A 287 -2.54 15.63 -13.28
C TYR A 287 -1.29 15.80 -12.38
N ALA A 288 -0.32 16.61 -12.76
CA ALA A 288 0.84 16.91 -11.91
C ALA A 288 0.48 17.71 -10.66
N ALA A 289 -0.45 18.65 -10.77
CA ALA A 289 -1.01 19.37 -9.64
C ALA A 289 -1.76 18.41 -8.70
N ALA A 290 -2.68 17.60 -9.22
CA ALA A 290 -3.41 16.61 -8.43
C ALA A 290 -2.48 15.57 -7.79
N ARG A 291 -1.36 15.23 -8.45
CA ARG A 291 -0.34 14.34 -7.87
C ARG A 291 0.37 14.97 -6.69
N ALA A 292 0.70 16.27 -6.79
CA ALA A 292 1.41 17.04 -5.77
C ALA A 292 0.64 17.05 -4.45
N THR A 293 -0.69 17.08 -4.53
CA THR A 293 -1.61 17.10 -3.39
C THR A 293 -2.03 15.70 -2.92
N GLY A 294 -1.47 14.64 -3.51
CA GLY A 294 -1.73 13.26 -3.08
C GLY A 294 -3.01 12.64 -3.63
N HIS A 295 -3.65 13.25 -4.62
CA HIS A 295 -4.91 12.77 -5.18
C HIS A 295 -4.77 11.71 -6.27
N LEU A 296 -3.60 11.09 -6.51
CA LEU A 296 -3.41 10.15 -7.65
C LEU A 296 -2.65 8.84 -7.33
N ASP A 297 -2.62 8.36 -6.08
CA ASP A 297 -1.78 7.20 -5.68
C ASP A 297 -2.05 5.91 -6.49
N ILE A 298 -3.30 5.45 -6.55
CA ILE A 298 -3.64 4.18 -7.25
C ILE A 298 -3.36 4.29 -8.75
N MET A 299 -3.70 5.43 -9.34
CA MET A 299 -3.51 5.71 -10.76
C MET A 299 -2.04 5.75 -11.16
N THR A 300 -1.19 6.30 -10.29
CA THR A 300 0.25 6.35 -10.50
C THR A 300 0.84 4.95 -10.73
N ARG A 301 0.40 3.96 -9.95
CA ARG A 301 0.84 2.58 -10.09
C ARG A 301 0.33 1.94 -11.37
N ALA A 302 -0.94 2.16 -11.71
CA ALA A 302 -1.52 1.66 -12.95
C ALA A 302 -0.83 2.24 -14.19
N TRP A 303 -0.46 3.52 -14.15
CA TRP A 303 0.28 4.16 -15.22
C TRP A 303 1.72 3.63 -15.37
N LEU A 304 2.45 3.47 -14.25
CA LEU A 304 3.84 2.97 -14.24
C LEU A 304 3.93 1.49 -14.63
N HIS A 305 3.01 0.68 -14.10
CA HIS A 305 3.06 -0.78 -14.19
C HIS A 305 1.67 -1.34 -14.54
N PRO A 306 1.14 -1.07 -15.75
CA PRO A 306 -0.18 -1.57 -16.15
C PRO A 306 -0.23 -3.10 -16.14
N GLY A 307 0.91 -3.80 -16.31
CA GLY A 307 0.99 -5.26 -16.16
C GLY A 307 0.98 -5.77 -14.71
N ARG A 308 0.93 -4.89 -13.69
CA ARG A 308 1.05 -5.27 -12.29
C ARG A 308 0.36 -4.28 -11.34
N VAL A 309 -0.98 -4.27 -11.34
CA VAL A 309 -1.78 -3.45 -10.44
C VAL A 309 -2.33 -4.28 -9.28
N TYR A 310 -1.82 -4.11 -8.06
CA TYR A 310 -2.33 -4.82 -6.89
C TYR A 310 -3.50 -4.07 -6.25
N LEU A 311 -4.67 -4.71 -6.22
CA LEU A 311 -5.84 -4.18 -5.52
C LEU A 311 -5.80 -4.68 -4.08
N ARG A 312 -5.26 -3.84 -3.18
CA ARG A 312 -5.11 -4.17 -1.76
C ARG A 312 -6.34 -3.72 -0.98
N ASP A 313 -7.14 -4.69 -0.51
CA ASP A 313 -8.23 -4.43 0.42
C ASP A 313 -7.85 -4.97 1.80
N ALA A 314 -7.70 -4.07 2.79
CA ALA A 314 -7.13 -4.41 4.09
C ALA A 314 -8.11 -5.16 5.02
N LEU A 315 -9.43 -5.06 4.77
CA LEU A 315 -10.50 -5.58 5.63
C LEU A 315 -11.39 -6.64 4.99
N GLU A 316 -11.03 -7.15 3.81
CA GLU A 316 -11.88 -8.09 3.09
C GLU A 316 -11.89 -9.50 3.73
N ASN A 317 -13.07 -10.12 3.87
CA ASN A 317 -13.17 -11.48 4.37
C ASN A 317 -12.59 -12.48 3.35
N PRO A 318 -11.47 -13.18 3.66
CA PRO A 318 -10.82 -14.06 2.71
C PRO A 318 -11.64 -15.32 2.36
N ALA A 319 -12.71 -15.61 3.10
CA ALA A 319 -13.62 -16.73 2.82
C ALA A 319 -14.71 -16.38 1.77
N GLY A 320 -15.01 -15.09 1.56
CA GLY A 320 -16.00 -14.62 0.57
C GLY A 320 -15.40 -14.43 -0.82
N PRO A 321 -16.16 -14.08 -1.87
CA PRO A 321 -15.60 -13.53 -3.11
C PRO A 321 -14.98 -12.16 -2.85
N SER A 322 -14.14 -11.66 -3.77
CA SER A 322 -13.62 -10.30 -3.60
C SER A 322 -14.69 -9.25 -3.92
N ALA A 323 -14.81 -8.22 -3.09
CA ALA A 323 -15.72 -7.09 -3.29
C ALA A 323 -15.38 -6.32 -4.58
N ARG A 324 -14.11 -6.32 -5.00
CA ARG A 324 -13.64 -5.63 -6.21
C ARG A 324 -13.72 -6.46 -7.48
N ALA A 325 -14.13 -7.73 -7.38
CA ALA A 325 -14.30 -8.63 -8.54
C ALA A 325 -15.66 -8.46 -9.24
N GLY A 326 -16.57 -7.65 -8.69
CA GLY A 326 -17.88 -7.38 -9.29
C GLY A 326 -17.76 -6.68 -10.65
N ARG A 327 -18.72 -6.95 -11.55
CA ARG A 327 -18.68 -6.41 -12.92
C ARG A 327 -18.70 -4.88 -12.94
N ILE A 328 -19.49 -4.27 -12.06
CA ILE A 328 -19.61 -2.80 -11.98
C ILE A 328 -18.30 -2.18 -11.50
N SER A 329 -17.67 -2.76 -10.47
CA SER A 329 -16.33 -2.37 -10.01
C SER A 329 -15.27 -2.48 -11.11
N ILE A 330 -15.29 -3.56 -11.89
CA ILE A 330 -14.40 -3.73 -13.05
C ILE A 330 -14.65 -2.66 -14.11
N ASN A 331 -15.91 -2.32 -14.39
CA ASN A 331 -16.26 -1.28 -15.35
C ASN A 331 -15.78 0.11 -14.89
N ALA A 332 -15.95 0.45 -13.61
CA ALA A 332 -15.44 1.69 -13.03
C ALA A 332 -13.92 1.82 -13.19
N ARG A 333 -13.17 0.73 -12.91
CA ARG A 333 -11.71 0.70 -13.09
C ARG A 333 -11.30 0.69 -14.57
N ARG A 334 -12.03 -0.02 -15.43
CA ARG A 334 -11.81 0.04 -16.89
C ARG A 334 -11.97 1.46 -17.41
N ALA A 335 -13.02 2.17 -16.99
CA ALA A 335 -13.24 3.57 -17.36
C ALA A 335 -12.10 4.45 -16.85
N THR A 336 -11.71 4.29 -15.58
CA THR A 336 -10.55 4.95 -14.97
C THR A 336 -9.30 4.76 -15.82
N TYR A 337 -8.94 3.51 -16.15
CA TYR A 337 -7.73 3.22 -16.93
C TYR A 337 -7.81 3.75 -18.36
N ALA A 338 -8.99 3.66 -19.01
CA ALA A 338 -9.19 4.21 -20.34
C ALA A 338 -9.01 5.73 -20.37
N ILE A 339 -9.53 6.44 -19.36
CA ILE A 339 -9.37 7.88 -19.17
C ILE A 339 -7.88 8.22 -18.99
N VAL A 340 -7.19 7.55 -18.08
CA VAL A 340 -5.78 7.80 -17.78
C VAL A 340 -4.88 7.52 -18.97
N ASP A 341 -5.16 6.45 -19.70
CA ASP A 341 -4.39 6.09 -20.88
C ASP A 341 -4.63 7.06 -22.04
N ALA A 342 -5.87 7.56 -22.21
CA ALA A 342 -6.15 8.64 -23.16
C ALA A 342 -5.45 9.95 -22.74
N ALA A 343 -5.41 10.26 -21.44
CA ALA A 343 -4.81 11.47 -20.89
C ALA A 343 -3.28 11.51 -20.97
N LEU A 344 -2.65 10.44 -20.50
CA LEU A 344 -1.22 10.42 -20.16
C LEU A 344 -0.43 9.42 -21.02
N GLY A 345 -1.10 8.48 -21.69
CA GLY A 345 -0.47 7.31 -22.31
C GLY A 345 0.20 6.41 -21.27
N MET A 346 -0.44 5.30 -20.90
CA MET A 346 0.13 4.33 -19.96
C MET A 346 1.41 3.71 -20.51
N ARG A 347 2.32 3.32 -19.59
CA ARG A 347 3.58 2.65 -19.95
C ARG A 347 3.33 1.17 -20.22
N TRP A 348 2.94 0.87 -21.44
CA TRP A 348 2.80 -0.51 -21.89
C TRP A 348 4.20 -1.17 -21.99
N PRO A 349 4.42 -2.33 -21.36
CA PRO A 349 5.69 -3.03 -21.47
C PRO A 349 5.92 -3.42 -22.94
N ALA A 350 7.08 -3.05 -23.50
CA ALA A 350 7.48 -3.50 -24.81
C ALA A 350 7.60 -5.04 -24.82
N LYS A 351 7.27 -5.67 -25.94
CA LYS A 351 7.46 -7.12 -26.11
C LYS A 351 8.96 -7.43 -25.97
N GLY A 352 9.40 -7.93 -24.80
CA GLY A 352 10.79 -8.28 -24.51
C GLY A 352 11.47 -7.51 -23.37
N ALA A 353 10.84 -6.48 -22.80
CA ALA A 353 11.44 -5.59 -21.79
C ALA A 353 11.84 -6.24 -20.44
N GLN A 354 11.62 -7.55 -20.25
CA GLN A 354 12.10 -8.25 -19.04
C GLN A 354 13.62 -8.29 -18.95
N ASN A 355 14.33 -8.19 -20.08
CA ASN A 355 15.80 -8.20 -20.11
C ASN A 355 16.41 -6.86 -19.66
N ASP A 356 15.75 -5.74 -19.95
CA ASP A 356 16.31 -4.40 -19.66
C ASP A 356 16.34 -4.12 -18.14
N GLU A 357 15.31 -4.55 -17.41
CA GLU A 357 15.31 -4.43 -15.94
C GLU A 357 16.43 -5.24 -15.28
N ALA A 358 16.86 -6.36 -15.87
CA ALA A 358 17.95 -7.17 -15.34
C ALA A 358 19.32 -6.50 -15.56
N LEU A 359 19.48 -5.78 -16.67
CA LEU A 359 20.70 -5.04 -16.98
C LEU A 359 20.88 -3.83 -16.04
N GLU A 360 19.84 -3.01 -15.86
CA GLU A 360 19.88 -1.86 -14.93
C GLU A 360 20.20 -2.28 -13.48
N ARG A 361 19.72 -3.44 -13.05
CA ARG A 361 20.04 -4.02 -11.72
C ARG A 361 21.52 -4.34 -11.58
N THR A 362 22.11 -4.91 -12.62
CA THR A 362 23.53 -5.32 -12.60
C THR A 362 24.44 -4.11 -12.51
N GLU A 363 24.16 -3.06 -13.27
CA GLU A 363 24.92 -1.81 -13.23
C GLU A 363 24.82 -1.13 -11.85
N THR A 364 23.61 -1.09 -11.28
CA THR A 364 23.37 -0.47 -9.96
C THR A 364 24.07 -1.23 -8.84
N ALA A 365 24.08 -2.57 -8.90
CA ALA A 365 24.79 -3.41 -7.93
C ALA A 365 26.31 -3.16 -7.94
N GLN A 366 26.89 -2.96 -9.12
CA GLN A 366 28.32 -2.69 -9.27
C GLN A 366 28.70 -1.31 -8.71
N LEU A 367 27.88 -0.28 -8.97
CA LEU A 367 28.08 1.06 -8.43
C LEU A 367 28.09 1.07 -6.89
N MET A 368 27.15 0.36 -6.25
CA MET A 368 27.03 0.28 -4.79
C MET A 368 28.22 -0.42 -4.11
N ALA A 369 28.82 -1.40 -4.77
CA ALA A 369 30.00 -2.08 -4.24
C ALA A 369 31.27 -1.20 -4.28
N GLY A 370 31.19 0.02 -4.84
CA GLY A 370 32.35 0.89 -5.04
C GLY A 370 33.33 0.33 -6.08
N LEU A 371 32.83 -0.53 -6.98
CA LEU A 371 33.62 -1.09 -8.07
C LEU A 371 33.59 -0.08 -9.23
N SER A 372 34.77 0.40 -9.63
CA SER A 372 34.91 1.30 -10.77
C SER A 372 34.57 0.54 -12.05
N LEU A 373 33.53 0.96 -12.78
CA LEU A 373 33.29 0.54 -14.16
C LEU A 373 34.49 1.02 -14.99
N GLN A 374 35.47 0.13 -15.25
CA GLN A 374 36.41 0.40 -16.33
C GLN A 374 35.68 0.08 -17.63
N PRO A 375 35.57 1.03 -18.58
CA PRO A 375 35.03 0.73 -19.89
C PRO A 375 35.89 -0.38 -20.50
N SER A 376 35.28 -1.52 -20.83
CA SER A 376 35.95 -2.60 -21.55
C SER A 376 36.41 -2.04 -22.89
N ALA A 377 37.73 -1.91 -23.06
CA ALA A 377 38.34 -1.35 -24.26
C ALA A 377 38.27 -2.31 -25.48
N ASP A 378 37.56 -3.43 -25.37
CA ASP A 378 37.60 -4.53 -26.34
C ASP A 378 36.42 -4.53 -27.35
N ASP A 379 35.51 -3.55 -27.32
CA ASP A 379 34.38 -3.45 -28.27
C ASP A 379 34.62 -2.47 -29.44
N ALA A 380 35.87 -2.07 -29.67
CA ALA A 380 36.26 -1.25 -30.81
C ALA A 380 37.46 -1.88 -31.52
N ASP A 381 37.24 -2.97 -32.27
CA ASP A 381 37.91 -3.29 -33.55
C ASP A 381 37.66 -4.76 -33.94
N THR A 382 36.61 -5.04 -34.72
CA THR A 382 36.63 -6.22 -35.61
C THR A 382 35.71 -6.07 -36.81
N VAL A 383 36.07 -5.19 -37.73
CA VAL A 383 35.65 -5.28 -39.14
C VAL A 383 36.87 -4.96 -40.01
N GLU A 384 37.56 -6.00 -40.50
CA GLU A 384 38.03 -6.12 -41.89
C GLU A 384 38.91 -7.37 -42.13
N ASN A 385 38.41 -8.22 -43.05
CA ASN A 385 39.09 -9.00 -44.10
C ASN A 385 40.43 -9.74 -43.89
N GLY A 386 40.43 -11.03 -44.27
CA GLY A 386 41.67 -11.72 -44.67
C GLY A 386 41.49 -13.21 -44.97
N GLU A 387 41.56 -13.57 -46.25
CA GLU A 387 41.40 -14.91 -46.84
C GLU A 387 42.52 -15.95 -46.55
N LYS A 388 42.11 -17.23 -46.66
CA LYS A 388 42.82 -18.43 -47.20
C LYS A 388 44.06 -19.05 -46.50
N SER A 389 43.92 -20.34 -46.14
CA SER A 389 44.64 -21.53 -46.70
C SER A 389 44.49 -22.73 -45.73
N GLN A 390 43.70 -23.76 -46.06
CA GLN A 390 44.11 -25.04 -46.69
C GLN A 390 45.07 -25.96 -45.89
N ASP A 391 44.56 -27.18 -45.70
CA ASP A 391 45.20 -28.50 -45.80
C ASP A 391 45.53 -29.36 -44.56
N GLU A 392 44.89 -30.55 -44.58
CA GLU A 392 45.33 -31.90 -44.15
C GLU A 392 45.38 -32.24 -42.65
N ALA A 393 45.04 -33.44 -42.16
CA ALA A 393 44.29 -34.63 -42.59
C ALA A 393 44.26 -35.62 -41.38
N GLU A 394 43.37 -36.63 -41.43
CA GLU A 394 43.45 -37.94 -40.73
C GLU A 394 43.21 -38.02 -39.20
N THR A 395 42.54 -39.00 -38.56
CA THR A 395 41.90 -40.29 -38.95
C THR A 395 41.21 -40.93 -37.70
N VAL A 396 40.00 -41.49 -37.89
CA VAL A 396 39.33 -42.67 -37.26
C VAL A 396 38.93 -42.72 -35.77
N GLY A 397 37.64 -43.07 -35.55
CA GLY A 397 37.15 -43.75 -34.34
C GLY A 397 35.63 -43.98 -34.31
N ASN A 398 35.19 -45.15 -34.79
CA ASN A 398 33.79 -45.64 -34.86
C ASN A 398 33.03 -45.71 -33.51
N GLY A 399 31.69 -45.58 -33.56
CA GLY A 399 30.78 -45.94 -32.46
C GLY A 399 29.28 -45.73 -32.74
N GLU A 400 28.70 -46.68 -33.47
CA GLU A 400 27.30 -47.20 -33.49
C GLU A 400 26.03 -46.33 -33.19
N LYS A 401 25.06 -46.55 -34.10
CA LYS A 401 23.62 -46.16 -34.24
C LYS A 401 22.70 -46.61 -33.06
N PRO A 402 21.38 -46.23 -32.95
CA PRO A 402 20.43 -45.96 -34.05
C PRO A 402 19.32 -44.88 -33.90
N GLN A 403 18.90 -44.39 -35.08
CA GLN A 403 17.54 -44.10 -35.61
C GLN A 403 16.46 -43.46 -34.73
N SER A 404 15.91 -42.32 -35.20
CA SER A 404 14.57 -42.26 -35.85
C SER A 404 14.17 -40.85 -36.32
N GLU A 405 13.73 -40.76 -37.58
CA GLU A 405 12.61 -39.97 -38.15
C GLU A 405 12.65 -38.43 -38.09
N ALA A 406 13.01 -37.72 -39.17
CA ALA A 406 12.26 -37.44 -40.42
C ALA A 406 11.25 -36.28 -40.30
N GLY A 407 11.54 -35.16 -40.96
CA GLY A 407 10.61 -34.02 -41.12
C GLY A 407 11.22 -32.78 -41.77
N THR A 408 11.49 -32.87 -43.08
CA THR A 408 11.45 -31.81 -44.11
C THR A 408 12.09 -30.44 -43.84
N VAL A 409 13.24 -30.21 -44.49
CA VAL A 409 13.85 -28.89 -44.73
C VAL A 409 13.39 -28.42 -46.10
N GLU A 410 12.60 -27.34 -46.16
CA GLU A 410 12.31 -26.61 -47.40
C GLU A 410 13.30 -25.46 -47.61
N ASP A 411 13.60 -25.31 -48.89
CA ASP A 411 14.62 -24.53 -49.55
C ASP A 411 14.39 -23.01 -49.41
N LYS A 412 15.44 -22.26 -49.04
CA LYS A 412 15.44 -20.80 -48.98
C LYS A 412 16.35 -20.24 -50.06
N SER A 413 15.77 -19.77 -51.16
CA SER A 413 16.41 -18.77 -52.01
C SER A 413 15.38 -17.96 -52.79
N ALA A 414 15.05 -16.78 -52.26
CA ALA A 414 14.58 -15.64 -53.05
C ALA A 414 14.74 -14.38 -52.20
N LEU A 415 15.76 -13.60 -52.54
CA LEU A 415 15.90 -12.19 -52.21
C LEU A 415 14.87 -11.43 -53.04
N ASP A 416 13.98 -10.70 -52.38
CA ASP A 416 13.26 -9.57 -52.99
C ASP A 416 13.15 -8.47 -51.94
N ASP A 417 13.60 -7.28 -52.34
CA ASP A 417 13.58 -6.01 -51.61
C ASP A 417 12.14 -5.58 -51.31
N ALA A 418 11.59 -6.06 -50.20
CA ALA A 418 10.35 -5.55 -49.63
C ALA A 418 10.67 -4.36 -48.73
N GLU A 419 10.27 -3.18 -49.17
CA GLU A 419 10.22 -1.96 -48.36
C GLU A 419 9.62 -2.27 -46.98
N ASP A 420 10.39 -1.89 -45.95
CA ASP A 420 10.19 -2.13 -44.53
C ASP A 420 8.95 -1.40 -44.00
N GLY A 421 7.78 -1.86 -44.43
CA GLY A 421 6.50 -1.54 -43.83
C GLY A 421 6.30 -2.39 -42.59
N THR A 422 7.11 -2.20 -41.55
CA THR A 422 6.80 -2.73 -40.22
C THR A 422 5.49 -2.11 -39.77
N GLN A 423 4.38 -2.79 -40.06
CA GLN A 423 3.12 -2.58 -39.37
C GLN A 423 3.41 -2.85 -37.89
N GLU A 424 3.66 -1.77 -37.13
CA GLU A 424 3.73 -1.81 -35.68
C GLU A 424 2.50 -2.57 -35.20
N ALA A 425 2.68 -3.82 -34.82
CA ALA A 425 1.61 -4.65 -34.34
C ALA A 425 0.98 -3.92 -33.14
N ALA A 426 -0.24 -3.44 -33.32
CA ALA A 426 -0.91 -2.55 -32.38
C ALA A 426 -0.70 -3.04 -30.95
N VAL A 427 -0.05 -2.22 -30.13
CA VAL A 427 0.31 -2.58 -28.76
C VAL A 427 -0.95 -2.98 -28.02
N ARG A 428 -0.97 -4.19 -27.45
CA ARG A 428 -2.14 -4.71 -26.74
C ARG A 428 -2.31 -3.93 -25.43
N ARG A 429 -3.38 -3.14 -25.31
CA ARG A 429 -3.68 -2.26 -24.17
C ARG A 429 -4.47 -2.99 -23.10
N VAL A 430 -3.75 -3.73 -22.25
CA VAL A 430 -4.32 -4.61 -21.21
C VAL A 430 -3.70 -4.30 -19.87
N VAL A 431 -4.53 -3.86 -18.92
CA VAL A 431 -4.14 -3.73 -17.53
C VAL A 431 -4.32 -5.07 -16.83
N THR A 432 -3.32 -5.53 -16.09
CA THR A 432 -3.38 -6.76 -15.30
C THR A 432 -3.50 -6.41 -13.83
N GLU A 433 -4.68 -6.66 -13.27
CA GLU A 433 -4.99 -6.49 -11.86
C GLU A 433 -4.71 -7.77 -11.08
N TYR A 434 -4.16 -7.65 -9.88
CA TYR A 434 -3.95 -8.74 -8.96
C TYR A 434 -4.87 -8.55 -7.78
N LEU A 435 -5.86 -9.44 -7.67
CA LEU A 435 -6.86 -9.45 -6.61
C LEU A 435 -7.07 -10.87 -6.08
N ARG A 436 -7.79 -10.99 -4.98
CA ARG A 436 -8.11 -12.29 -4.40
C ARG A 436 -9.14 -13.01 -5.27
N GLN A 437 -8.85 -14.26 -5.65
CA GLN A 437 -9.74 -15.06 -6.50
C GLN A 437 -10.51 -16.10 -5.67
N GLY A 438 -11.84 -15.97 -5.71
CA GLY A 438 -12.77 -16.87 -5.02
C GLY A 438 -12.55 -16.92 -3.51
N SER A 439 -12.90 -18.05 -2.88
CA SER A 439 -12.68 -18.30 -1.45
C SER A 439 -11.25 -18.78 -1.12
N SER A 440 -10.37 -18.88 -2.11
CA SER A 440 -9.10 -19.61 -1.98
C SER A 440 -7.99 -18.85 -1.24
N ALA A 441 -8.23 -17.60 -0.84
CA ALA A 441 -7.22 -16.67 -0.32
C ALA A 441 -5.98 -16.47 -1.21
N ARG A 442 -5.98 -17.05 -2.41
CA ARG A 442 -4.93 -16.88 -3.41
C ARG A 442 -5.16 -15.58 -4.15
N VAL A 443 -4.07 -14.89 -4.44
CA VAL A 443 -4.05 -13.75 -5.35
C VAL A 443 -3.93 -14.30 -6.76
N GLY A 444 -4.82 -13.87 -7.65
CA GLY A 444 -4.77 -14.20 -9.06
C GLY A 444 -4.86 -12.94 -9.93
N SER A 445 -4.41 -13.07 -11.17
CA SER A 445 -4.43 -12.00 -12.15
C SER A 445 -5.78 -11.93 -12.87
N GLN A 446 -6.27 -10.72 -13.12
CA GLN A 446 -7.41 -10.39 -13.95
C GLN A 446 -6.97 -9.38 -15.01
N GLN A 447 -7.26 -9.67 -16.28
CA GLN A 447 -6.92 -8.78 -17.40
C GLN A 447 -8.11 -7.89 -17.73
N ILE A 448 -7.88 -6.59 -17.79
CA ILE A 448 -8.83 -5.58 -18.22
C ILE A 448 -8.34 -4.99 -19.54
N GLU A 449 -9.02 -5.38 -20.62
CA GLU A 449 -8.78 -4.80 -21.94
C GLU A 449 -9.37 -3.39 -21.99
N LEU A 450 -8.59 -2.44 -22.53
CA LEU A 450 -9.00 -1.05 -22.69
C LEU A 450 -9.51 -0.80 -24.12
N PRO A 451 -10.54 0.05 -24.30
CA PRO A 451 -10.98 0.49 -25.62
C PRO A 451 -9.89 1.31 -26.30
N ALA A 452 -9.95 1.50 -27.63
CA ALA A 452 -9.09 2.43 -28.38
C ALA A 452 -9.01 3.80 -27.67
N PRO A 453 -7.86 4.51 -27.69
CA PRO A 453 -7.73 5.75 -26.96
C PRO A 453 -8.75 6.74 -27.54
N GLY A 454 -9.63 7.26 -26.68
CA GLY A 454 -10.57 8.31 -27.06
C GLY A 454 -9.88 9.67 -27.15
N ASP A 455 -10.65 10.70 -27.48
CA ASP A 455 -10.18 12.08 -27.44
C ASP A 455 -9.96 12.55 -25.97
N SER A 456 -8.71 12.91 -25.66
CA SER A 456 -8.28 13.33 -24.32
C SER A 456 -8.82 14.72 -23.92
N THR A 457 -9.35 15.50 -24.87
CA THR A 457 -9.88 16.84 -24.61
C THR A 457 -11.10 16.84 -23.67
N SER A 458 -11.82 15.71 -23.60
CA SER A 458 -12.94 15.52 -22.67
C SER A 458 -12.56 15.62 -21.19
N LEU A 459 -11.26 15.58 -20.84
CA LEU A 459 -10.79 15.55 -19.46
C LEU A 459 -10.62 16.93 -18.82
N LEU A 460 -10.52 17.96 -19.65
CA LEU A 460 -10.63 19.36 -19.23
C LEU A 460 -12.00 19.94 -19.59
N ALA A 461 -12.97 19.08 -19.88
CA ALA A 461 -14.33 19.49 -20.11
C ALA A 461 -14.90 20.25 -18.88
N PRO A 462 -15.94 21.08 -19.07
CA PRO A 462 -16.65 21.71 -17.97
C PRO A 462 -17.03 20.69 -16.87
N LEU A 463 -17.10 21.17 -15.63
CA LEU A 463 -17.37 20.32 -14.47
C LEU A 463 -18.60 19.42 -14.66
N ASP A 464 -19.68 19.96 -15.21
CA ASP A 464 -20.93 19.21 -15.44
C ASP A 464 -20.76 18.02 -16.39
N GLU A 465 -19.94 18.17 -17.44
CA GLU A 465 -19.63 17.10 -18.39
C GLU A 465 -18.78 16.02 -17.74
N ARG A 466 -17.79 16.41 -16.91
CA ARG A 466 -16.97 15.46 -16.16
C ARG A 466 -17.79 14.70 -15.11
N LEU A 467 -18.72 15.38 -14.44
CA LEU A 467 -19.68 14.76 -13.53
C LEU A 467 -20.65 13.82 -14.26
N ALA A 468 -21.08 14.16 -15.48
CA ALA A 468 -21.88 13.26 -16.31
C ALA A 468 -21.07 12.00 -16.69
N ALA A 469 -19.83 12.16 -17.15
CA ALA A 469 -18.94 11.04 -17.46
C ALA A 469 -18.69 10.13 -16.25
N PHE A 470 -18.55 10.70 -15.05
CA PHE A 470 -18.44 9.95 -13.79
C PHE A 470 -19.68 9.07 -13.55
N ARG A 471 -20.88 9.65 -13.69
CA ARG A 471 -22.15 8.94 -13.48
C ARG A 471 -22.39 7.86 -14.54
N ASP A 472 -22.12 8.18 -15.80
CA ASP A 472 -22.28 7.25 -16.93
C ASP A 472 -21.36 6.03 -16.79
N ALA A 473 -20.11 6.24 -16.38
CA ALA A 473 -19.15 5.16 -16.15
C ALA A 473 -19.55 4.20 -15.01
N LEU A 474 -20.42 4.65 -14.09
CA LEU A 474 -20.93 3.88 -12.96
C LEU A 474 -22.35 3.36 -13.17
N ASP A 475 -22.95 3.59 -14.35
CA ASP A 475 -24.36 3.27 -14.64
C ASP A 475 -25.31 3.85 -13.59
N ALA A 476 -25.05 5.11 -13.18
CA ALA A 476 -25.81 5.79 -12.16
C ALA A 476 -27.16 6.29 -12.72
N PRO A 477 -28.29 6.05 -12.03
CA PRO A 477 -29.59 6.50 -12.51
C PRO A 477 -29.73 8.03 -12.39
N ALA A 478 -30.71 8.60 -13.11
CA ALA A 478 -30.97 10.04 -13.12
C ALA A 478 -31.28 10.62 -11.72
N SER A 479 -31.83 9.80 -10.82
CA SER A 479 -32.05 10.18 -9.42
C SER A 479 -30.75 10.55 -8.69
N VAL A 480 -29.63 9.88 -8.99
CA VAL A 480 -28.31 10.26 -8.43
C VAL A 480 -27.87 11.63 -8.92
N SER A 481 -28.14 11.97 -10.18
CA SER A 481 -27.81 13.31 -10.73
C SER A 481 -28.57 14.45 -10.05
N SER A 482 -29.71 14.15 -9.42
CA SER A 482 -30.48 15.15 -8.66
C SER A 482 -29.96 15.39 -7.24
N LEU A 483 -29.04 14.55 -6.75
CA LEU A 483 -28.42 14.73 -5.45
C LEU A 483 -27.38 15.86 -5.48
N PRO A 484 -27.10 16.49 -4.32
CA PRO A 484 -25.91 17.32 -4.12
C PRO A 484 -24.64 16.60 -4.61
N VAL A 485 -23.73 17.35 -5.25
CA VAL A 485 -22.53 16.79 -5.92
C VAL A 485 -21.66 15.98 -4.96
N ASP A 486 -21.58 16.41 -3.71
CA ASP A 486 -20.87 15.76 -2.61
C ASP A 486 -21.52 14.44 -2.14
N ALA A 487 -22.81 14.23 -2.38
CA ALA A 487 -23.51 12.98 -2.04
C ALA A 487 -23.44 11.92 -3.16
N GLN A 488 -23.14 12.33 -4.41
CA GLN A 488 -23.13 11.42 -5.56
C GLN A 488 -22.12 10.27 -5.44
N PRO A 489 -20.86 10.47 -4.99
CA PRO A 489 -19.91 9.37 -4.84
C PRO A 489 -20.37 8.28 -3.86
N LEU A 490 -20.96 8.69 -2.73
CA LEU A 490 -21.52 7.78 -1.74
C LEU A 490 -22.68 6.98 -2.33
N ALA A 491 -23.60 7.65 -3.01
CA ALA A 491 -24.77 7.01 -3.61
C ALA A 491 -24.36 5.97 -4.67
N CYS A 492 -23.43 6.33 -5.56
CA CYS A 492 -22.86 5.42 -6.54
C CYS A 492 -22.16 4.22 -5.88
N ALA A 493 -21.31 4.46 -4.88
CA ALA A 493 -20.58 3.38 -4.20
C ALA A 493 -21.53 2.39 -3.50
N LEU A 494 -22.56 2.87 -2.80
CA LEU A 494 -23.57 2.01 -2.18
C LEU A 494 -24.34 1.19 -3.21
N ARG A 495 -24.74 1.80 -4.32
CA ARG A 495 -25.41 1.10 -5.42
C ARG A 495 -24.51 0.00 -5.99
N MET A 496 -23.22 0.28 -6.19
CA MET A 496 -22.24 -0.73 -6.63
C MET A 496 -22.17 -1.91 -5.65
N CYS A 497 -22.19 -1.67 -4.34
CA CYS A 497 -22.20 -2.73 -3.33
C CYS A 497 -23.46 -3.60 -3.42
N ILE A 498 -24.64 -2.98 -3.52
CA ILE A 498 -25.94 -3.68 -3.59
C ILE A 498 -25.99 -4.58 -4.83
N LEU A 499 -25.68 -4.03 -6.00
CA LEU A 499 -25.74 -4.75 -7.27
C LEU A 499 -24.67 -5.86 -7.34
N SER A 500 -23.45 -5.60 -6.90
CA SER A 500 -22.37 -6.61 -6.87
C SER A 500 -22.68 -7.75 -5.89
N ALA A 501 -23.29 -7.45 -4.74
CA ALA A 501 -23.72 -8.47 -3.79
C ALA A 501 -24.85 -9.36 -4.36
N ALA A 502 -25.75 -8.80 -5.17
CA ALA A 502 -26.79 -9.56 -5.86
C ALA A 502 -26.23 -10.43 -7.00
N GLU A 503 -25.27 -9.91 -7.79
CA GLU A 503 -24.59 -10.67 -8.86
C GLU A 503 -23.84 -11.89 -8.30
N THR A 504 -23.22 -11.76 -7.13
CA THR A 504 -22.44 -12.84 -6.49
C THR A 504 -23.28 -13.85 -5.71
N ASP A 505 -24.58 -13.60 -5.52
CA ASP A 505 -25.54 -14.52 -4.88
C ASP A 505 -26.82 -14.68 -5.72
N PRO A 506 -26.71 -15.36 -6.89
CA PRO A 506 -27.86 -15.63 -7.75
C PRO A 506 -28.85 -16.60 -7.11
N GLY A 507 -28.38 -17.46 -6.18
CA GLY A 507 -29.21 -18.44 -5.47
C GLY A 507 -30.10 -17.84 -4.38
N GLY A 508 -30.01 -16.53 -4.13
CA GLY A 508 -30.84 -15.84 -3.15
C GLY A 508 -30.56 -16.25 -1.71
N HIS A 509 -29.32 -16.64 -1.39
CA HIS A 509 -28.91 -16.82 0.00
C HIS A 509 -28.84 -15.44 0.68
N GLN A 510 -29.98 -15.02 1.24
CA GLN A 510 -30.25 -13.71 1.86
C GLN A 510 -29.19 -13.21 2.86
N GLY A 511 -28.25 -14.06 3.30
CA GLY A 511 -27.15 -13.69 4.18
C GLY A 511 -26.11 -12.75 3.56
N ARG A 512 -25.97 -12.69 2.23
CA ARG A 512 -24.95 -11.81 1.58
C ARG A 512 -25.50 -10.51 1.03
N ARG A 513 -26.72 -10.51 0.51
CA ARG A 513 -27.38 -9.32 -0.05
C ARG A 513 -27.56 -8.22 0.98
N TRP A 514 -27.43 -6.98 0.54
CA TRP A 514 -27.67 -5.80 1.37
C TRP A 514 -29.14 -5.69 1.76
N ARG A 515 -29.41 -5.23 2.98
CA ARG A 515 -30.76 -4.94 3.47
C ARG A 515 -31.00 -3.44 3.44
N ARG A 516 -32.26 -3.04 3.28
CA ARG A 516 -32.66 -1.63 3.34
C ARG A 516 -32.16 -0.93 4.61
N SER A 517 -32.29 -1.58 5.77
CA SER A 517 -31.80 -1.04 7.05
C SER A 517 -30.28 -0.86 7.10
N GLU A 518 -29.52 -1.70 6.40
CA GLU A 518 -28.06 -1.57 6.29
C GLU A 518 -27.70 -0.38 5.39
N VAL A 519 -28.44 -0.16 4.30
CA VAL A 519 -28.29 1.02 3.43
C VAL A 519 -28.61 2.31 4.20
N GLU A 520 -29.75 2.35 4.89
CA GLU A 520 -30.15 3.50 5.72
C GLU A 520 -29.11 3.79 6.83
N ALA A 521 -28.57 2.75 7.47
CA ALA A 521 -27.51 2.90 8.48
C ALA A 521 -26.22 3.48 7.88
N VAL A 522 -25.79 3.06 6.68
CA VAL A 522 -24.60 3.62 6.03
C VAL A 522 -24.83 5.07 5.62
N VAL A 523 -25.95 5.39 4.96
CA VAL A 523 -26.26 6.77 4.54
C VAL A 523 -26.33 7.69 5.75
N ARG A 524 -27.00 7.24 6.82
CA ARG A 524 -27.02 7.93 8.11
C ARG A 524 -25.63 8.18 8.67
N ALA A 525 -24.77 7.16 8.65
CA ALA A 525 -23.41 7.27 9.15
C ALA A 525 -22.62 8.30 8.36
N ALA A 526 -22.67 8.22 7.03
CA ALA A 526 -21.93 9.08 6.13
C ALA A 526 -22.36 10.54 6.21
N LEU A 527 -23.67 10.81 6.19
CA LEU A 527 -24.18 12.17 6.37
C LEU A 527 -23.80 12.76 7.73
N GLY A 528 -23.90 11.97 8.80
CA GLY A 528 -23.45 12.39 10.13
C GLY A 528 -21.96 12.73 10.15
N CYS A 529 -21.12 11.90 9.54
CA CYS A 529 -19.69 12.15 9.44
C CYS A 529 -19.38 13.42 8.64
N MET A 530 -19.99 13.59 7.46
CA MET A 530 -19.81 14.79 6.62
C MET A 530 -20.08 16.06 7.39
N LYS A 531 -21.24 16.15 8.08
CA LYS A 531 -21.57 17.35 8.86
C LYS A 531 -20.67 17.53 10.08
N GLY A 532 -20.19 16.44 10.68
CA GLY A 532 -19.26 16.49 11.80
C GLY A 532 -17.85 16.98 11.43
N TRP A 533 -17.46 16.97 10.15
CA TRP A 533 -16.21 17.58 9.68
C TRP A 533 -16.31 19.09 9.49
N ASP A 534 -17.53 19.61 9.26
CA ASP A 534 -17.76 21.05 9.10
C ASP A 534 -17.87 21.78 10.45
N ASP A 535 -18.26 21.06 11.51
CA ASP A 535 -18.42 21.60 12.85
C ASP A 535 -17.06 21.57 13.59
N ASP A 536 -16.58 22.74 14.07
CA ASP A 536 -15.47 22.81 15.03
C ASP A 536 -15.87 22.03 16.29
N LEU A 537 -15.35 20.81 16.44
CA LEU A 537 -15.66 19.98 17.61
C LEU A 537 -15.10 20.65 18.87
N ASP A 538 -15.96 20.84 19.87
CA ASP A 538 -15.52 21.29 21.20
C ASP A 538 -14.55 20.25 21.81
N ASP A 539 -13.32 20.67 22.11
CA ASP A 539 -12.20 19.84 22.61
C ASP A 539 -12.48 19.13 23.96
N ASP A 540 -13.57 19.44 24.64
CA ASP A 540 -13.84 19.07 26.04
C ASP A 540 -14.63 17.77 26.24
N VAL A 541 -14.96 17.03 25.16
CA VAL A 541 -15.65 15.75 25.33
C VAL A 541 -14.64 14.66 25.66
N ASP A 542 -14.49 14.36 26.96
CA ASP A 542 -13.86 13.13 27.46
C ASP A 542 -14.57 11.92 26.83
N ALA A 543 -14.11 11.51 25.65
CA ALA A 543 -14.63 10.37 24.95
C ALA A 543 -14.18 9.12 25.73
N GLU A 544 -15.03 8.64 26.65
CA GLU A 544 -14.94 7.25 27.07
C GLU A 544 -14.94 6.40 25.79
N GLU A 545 -13.81 5.73 25.52
CA GLU A 545 -13.56 4.96 24.31
C GLU A 545 -14.52 3.75 24.22
N LEU A 546 -15.77 4.02 23.82
CA LEU A 546 -16.76 3.00 23.54
C LEU A 546 -16.53 2.49 22.11
N TYR A 547 -15.65 1.50 22.00
CA TYR A 547 -15.47 0.75 20.75
C TYR A 547 -16.71 -0.13 20.50
N PRO A 548 -17.43 0.04 19.38
CA PRO A 548 -18.57 -0.80 19.07
C PRO A 548 -18.12 -2.24 18.85
N LEU A 549 -19.03 -3.19 19.07
CA LEU A 549 -18.76 -4.59 18.77
C LEU A 549 -18.59 -4.75 17.25
N LEU A 550 -17.39 -5.17 16.85
CA LEU A 550 -17.06 -5.42 15.45
C LEU A 550 -17.65 -6.76 15.01
N GLU A 551 -18.95 -6.80 14.72
CA GLU A 551 -19.61 -7.98 14.18
C GLU A 551 -19.10 -8.35 12.78
N THR A 552 -19.12 -9.64 12.44
CA THR A 552 -18.59 -10.15 11.17
C THR A 552 -19.34 -9.57 9.98
N ARG A 553 -20.67 -9.53 10.04
CA ARG A 553 -21.50 -8.95 8.98
C ARG A 553 -21.20 -7.46 8.78
N ASN A 554 -21.09 -6.71 9.88
CA ASN A 554 -20.81 -5.27 9.80
C ASN A 554 -19.44 -5.03 9.17
N ALA A 555 -18.41 -5.78 9.58
CA ALA A 555 -17.08 -5.68 8.98
C ALA A 555 -17.07 -6.04 7.47
N GLU A 556 -17.85 -7.03 7.05
CA GLU A 556 -18.00 -7.38 5.63
C GLU A 556 -18.67 -6.24 4.84
N LEU A 557 -19.69 -5.59 5.38
CA LEU A 557 -20.35 -4.44 4.75
C LEU A 557 -19.41 -3.25 4.64
N VAL A 558 -18.65 -2.94 5.71
CA VAL A 558 -17.62 -1.88 5.70
C VAL A 558 -16.55 -2.18 4.66
N ALA A 559 -16.11 -3.44 4.53
CA ALA A 559 -15.13 -3.83 3.53
C ALA A 559 -15.66 -3.64 2.09
N GLN A 560 -16.92 -4.03 1.83
CA GLN A 560 -17.56 -3.83 0.53
C GLN A 560 -17.73 -2.34 0.19
N LEU A 561 -18.20 -1.54 1.16
CA LEU A 561 -18.36 -0.09 1.01
C LEU A 561 -17.01 0.58 0.73
N SER A 562 -15.97 0.21 1.48
CA SER A 562 -14.63 0.79 1.32
C SER A 562 -14.04 0.47 -0.05
N ALA A 563 -14.22 -0.76 -0.53
CA ALA A 563 -13.81 -1.17 -1.87
C ALA A 563 -14.51 -0.36 -2.97
N ALA A 564 -15.84 -0.19 -2.87
CA ALA A 564 -16.61 0.60 -3.84
C ALA A 564 -16.27 2.10 -3.78
N LEU A 565 -16.08 2.66 -2.58
CA LEU A 565 -15.62 4.03 -2.38
C LEU A 565 -14.20 4.26 -2.96
N LEU A 566 -13.30 3.27 -2.89
CA LEU A 566 -11.99 3.35 -3.56
C LEU A 566 -12.12 3.34 -5.08
N ASP A 567 -12.97 2.47 -5.65
CA ASP A 567 -13.21 2.41 -7.10
C ASP A 567 -13.82 3.73 -7.61
N THR A 568 -14.82 4.27 -6.91
CA THR A 568 -15.43 5.57 -7.25
C THR A 568 -14.45 6.73 -7.07
N LEU A 569 -13.65 6.75 -6.01
CA LEU A 569 -12.59 7.75 -5.84
C LEU A 569 -11.58 7.70 -6.99
N THR A 570 -11.11 6.51 -7.36
CA THR A 570 -10.10 6.38 -8.42
C THR A 570 -10.64 6.91 -9.75
N LEU A 571 -11.93 6.66 -10.05
CA LEU A 571 -12.59 7.23 -11.21
C LEU A 571 -12.72 8.77 -11.11
N ALA A 572 -13.09 9.29 -9.95
CA ALA A 572 -13.17 10.73 -9.71
C ALA A 572 -11.81 11.42 -9.86
N GLN A 573 -10.73 10.78 -9.41
CA GLN A 573 -9.35 11.23 -9.57
C GLN A 573 -8.94 11.25 -11.05
N ALA A 574 -9.34 10.24 -11.84
CA ALA A 574 -9.12 10.22 -13.28
C ALA A 574 -9.89 11.29 -14.03
N LEU A 575 -11.00 11.77 -13.47
CA LEU A 575 -11.75 12.90 -14.03
C LEU A 575 -11.34 14.25 -13.42
N LEU A 576 -10.32 14.29 -12.54
CA LEU A 576 -9.87 15.48 -11.82
C LEU A 576 -11.02 16.19 -11.06
N LEU A 577 -11.94 15.40 -10.47
CA LEU A 577 -13.11 15.90 -9.73
C LEU A 577 -12.81 16.15 -8.24
N THR A 578 -11.66 15.71 -7.73
CA THR A 578 -11.30 15.82 -6.30
C THR A 578 -10.91 17.23 -5.86
N ASP A 579 -10.63 18.14 -6.81
CA ASP A 579 -10.28 19.53 -6.51
C ASP A 579 -11.54 20.39 -6.30
N GLY A 580 -12.31 20.05 -5.25
CA GLY A 580 -13.43 20.87 -4.75
C GLY A 580 -14.83 20.50 -5.23
N ALA A 581 -15.00 19.53 -6.13
CA ALA A 581 -16.32 19.03 -6.51
C ALA A 581 -16.73 17.78 -5.72
N HIS A 582 -15.94 16.72 -5.81
CA HIS A 582 -16.19 15.48 -5.07
C HIS A 582 -15.49 15.48 -3.73
N ILE A 583 -16.25 15.10 -2.69
CA ILE A 583 -15.69 14.83 -1.38
C ILE A 583 -14.90 13.51 -1.41
N THR A 584 -13.80 13.49 -0.67
CA THR A 584 -12.94 12.33 -0.53
C THR A 584 -13.54 11.32 0.46
N PRO A 585 -13.44 10.01 0.21
CA PRO A 585 -14.15 9.00 0.98
C PRO A 585 -13.94 8.98 2.50
N TYR A 586 -12.82 9.50 3.00
CA TYR A 586 -12.57 9.52 4.45
C TYR A 586 -13.59 10.38 5.21
N VAL A 587 -14.22 11.35 4.54
CA VAL A 587 -15.26 12.22 5.13
C VAL A 587 -16.56 11.45 5.38
N TYR A 588 -16.85 10.39 4.61
CA TYR A 588 -18.06 9.58 4.78
C TYR A 588 -17.96 8.52 5.88
N VAL A 589 -16.76 8.23 6.41
CA VAL A 589 -16.54 7.00 7.18
C VAL A 589 -15.97 7.29 8.57
N SER A 590 -16.83 7.16 9.58
CA SER A 590 -16.43 6.89 10.96
C SER A 590 -16.70 5.43 11.29
N GLY A 591 -15.65 4.65 11.55
CA GLY A 591 -15.79 3.25 11.93
C GLY A 591 -16.69 3.06 13.16
N THR A 592 -16.50 3.90 14.18
CA THR A 592 -17.29 3.87 15.41
C THR A 592 -18.77 4.10 15.14
N ALA A 593 -19.10 5.16 14.40
CA ALA A 593 -20.49 5.52 14.14
C ALA A 593 -21.18 4.52 13.20
N LEU A 594 -20.48 4.10 12.15
CA LEU A 594 -20.98 3.14 11.18
C LEU A 594 -21.27 1.77 11.81
N HIS A 595 -20.32 1.22 12.59
CA HIS A 595 -20.53 -0.06 13.26
C HIS A 595 -21.64 0.00 14.30
N SER A 596 -21.79 1.12 15.02
CA SER A 596 -22.88 1.33 15.98
C SER A 596 -24.25 1.26 15.29
N LEU A 597 -24.41 2.03 14.20
CA LEU A 597 -25.67 2.08 13.44
C LEU A 597 -26.01 0.76 12.75
N LEU A 598 -25.02 0.05 12.20
CA LEU A 598 -25.24 -1.28 11.62
C LEU A 598 -25.69 -2.31 12.67
N SER A 599 -25.26 -2.15 13.92
CA SER A 599 -25.76 -2.94 15.07
C SER A 599 -27.10 -2.43 15.62
N GLY A 600 -27.70 -1.39 15.02
CA GLY A 600 -28.95 -0.78 15.47
C GLY A 600 -28.82 0.08 16.74
N ALA A 601 -27.60 0.46 17.10
CA ALA A 601 -27.31 1.38 18.19
C ALA A 601 -27.12 2.81 17.65
N GLU A 602 -27.40 3.79 18.49
CA GLU A 602 -27.06 5.18 18.19
C GLU A 602 -25.54 5.39 18.29
N PRO A 603 -24.96 6.27 17.45
CA PRO A 603 -23.55 6.60 17.54
C PRO A 603 -23.25 7.32 18.87
N PRO A 604 -22.00 7.26 19.37
CA PRO A 604 -21.61 8.01 20.56
C PRO A 604 -21.88 9.51 20.43
N ALA A 605 -22.24 10.16 21.54
CA ALA A 605 -22.48 11.61 21.56
C ALA A 605 -21.25 12.42 21.10
N ALA A 606 -20.04 11.87 21.30
CA ALA A 606 -18.78 12.44 20.83
C ALA A 606 -18.71 12.60 19.30
N CYS A 607 -19.58 11.94 18.53
CA CYS A 607 -19.67 12.16 17.09
C CYS A 607 -20.30 13.54 16.74
N GLY A 608 -20.94 14.24 17.68
CA GLY A 608 -21.40 15.62 17.50
C GLY A 608 -22.64 15.80 16.59
N TRP A 609 -23.28 14.71 16.15
CA TRP A 609 -24.30 14.79 15.11
C TRP A 609 -25.58 15.52 15.54
N ARG A 610 -25.97 16.55 14.79
CA ARG A 610 -27.23 17.28 14.97
C ARG A 610 -28.29 16.78 14.00
N ARG A 611 -29.41 16.27 14.53
CA ARG A 611 -30.56 15.89 13.72
C ARG A 611 -31.42 17.11 13.42
N SER A 612 -31.68 17.35 12.14
CA SER A 612 -32.63 18.37 11.68
C SER A 612 -33.58 17.75 10.67
N ARG A 613 -34.73 18.39 10.42
CA ARG A 613 -35.67 17.93 9.39
C ARG A 613 -35.06 17.96 7.99
N ALA A 614 -34.20 18.94 7.69
CA ALA A 614 -33.49 19.00 6.43
C ALA A 614 -32.53 17.81 6.26
N TRP A 615 -31.83 17.45 7.34
CA TRP A 615 -30.96 16.28 7.37
C TRP A 615 -31.72 14.96 7.15
N GLU A 616 -32.93 14.82 7.73
CA GLU A 616 -33.77 13.63 7.51
C GLU A 616 -34.26 13.55 6.06
N GLN A 617 -34.63 14.67 5.45
CA GLN A 617 -35.01 14.70 4.04
C GLN A 617 -33.84 14.33 3.12
N GLU A 618 -32.65 14.89 3.37
CA GLU A 618 -31.44 14.58 2.60
C GLU A 618 -31.08 13.07 2.70
N LEU A 619 -31.24 12.48 3.88
CA LEU A 619 -31.09 11.04 4.07
C LEU A 619 -32.10 10.24 3.24
N GLU A 620 -33.38 10.62 3.25
CA GLU A 620 -34.42 9.96 2.46
C GLU A 620 -34.14 10.07 0.95
N ASP A 621 -33.72 11.24 0.48
CA ASP A 621 -33.40 11.51 -0.92
C ASP A 621 -32.22 10.65 -1.40
N ILE A 622 -31.15 10.56 -0.60
CA ILE A 622 -29.98 9.72 -0.92
C ILE A 622 -30.38 8.24 -0.92
N VAL A 623 -31.13 7.78 0.09
CA VAL A 623 -31.60 6.38 0.14
C VAL A 623 -32.49 6.06 -1.06
N ALA A 624 -33.38 6.96 -1.46
CA ALA A 624 -34.23 6.78 -2.63
C ALA A 624 -33.39 6.68 -3.92
N ALA A 625 -32.42 7.58 -4.12
CA ALA A 625 -31.55 7.56 -5.29
C ALA A 625 -30.62 6.32 -5.35
N VAL A 626 -30.11 5.85 -4.22
CA VAL A 626 -29.32 4.61 -4.14
C VAL A 626 -30.17 3.41 -4.58
N LEU A 627 -31.41 3.37 -4.12
CA LEU A 627 -32.30 2.23 -4.33
C LEU A 627 -32.99 2.22 -5.70
N ASP A 628 -33.08 3.35 -6.41
CA ASP A 628 -33.77 3.48 -7.70
C ASP A 628 -33.36 2.42 -8.74
N GLY A 629 -34.19 1.39 -8.94
CA GLY A 629 -33.92 0.28 -9.86
C GLY A 629 -32.96 -0.78 -9.32
N ALA A 630 -32.68 -0.76 -8.02
CA ALA A 630 -31.86 -1.74 -7.30
C ALA A 630 -32.64 -2.43 -6.15
N GLU A 631 -33.93 -2.17 -5.99
CA GLU A 631 -34.75 -2.74 -4.91
C GLU A 631 -34.82 -4.27 -4.97
N GLU A 632 -34.87 -4.85 -6.17
CA GLU A 632 -34.89 -6.30 -6.39
C GLU A 632 -33.57 -6.99 -6.01
N ALA A 633 -32.48 -6.23 -5.97
CA ALA A 633 -31.16 -6.70 -5.56
C ALA A 633 -31.03 -6.80 -4.03
N LEU A 634 -31.95 -6.20 -3.26
CA LEU A 634 -31.92 -6.25 -1.80
C LEU A 634 -32.27 -7.65 -1.26
N GLY A 635 -31.71 -7.97 -0.09
CA GLY A 635 -32.10 -9.12 0.71
C GLY A 635 -33.40 -8.85 1.45
N VAL A 636 -34.28 -9.85 1.51
CA VAL A 636 -35.50 -9.77 2.34
C VAL A 636 -35.09 -9.75 3.81
N ALA A 637 -35.58 -8.77 4.57
CA ALA A 637 -35.41 -8.76 6.01
C ALA A 637 -36.07 -10.03 6.58
N HIS A 638 -35.29 -10.88 7.25
CA HIS A 638 -35.88 -11.94 8.05
C HIS A 638 -36.71 -11.29 9.13
N ALA A 639 -38.04 -11.30 8.96
CA ALA A 639 -38.94 -10.94 10.03
C ALA A 639 -38.49 -11.73 11.26
N PRO A 640 -38.19 -11.05 12.39
CA PRO A 640 -37.63 -11.71 13.55
C PRO A 640 -38.53 -12.89 13.85
N LYS A 641 -38.02 -14.12 13.71
CA LYS A 641 -38.81 -15.33 13.93
C LYS A 641 -39.38 -15.14 15.32
N LYS A 642 -40.68 -14.82 15.42
CA LYS A 642 -41.37 -14.65 16.70
C LYS A 642 -41.02 -15.91 17.45
N LYS A 643 -40.11 -15.81 18.45
CA LYS A 643 -39.73 -16.96 19.26
C LYS A 643 -41.07 -17.44 19.79
N LYS A 644 -41.59 -18.54 19.22
CA LYS A 644 -42.79 -19.17 19.74
C LYS A 644 -42.40 -19.42 21.17
N LYS A 645 -42.94 -18.59 22.07
CA LYS A 645 -42.69 -18.68 23.51
C LYS A 645 -43.30 -20.02 23.85
N LYS A 646 -42.50 -21.09 23.70
CA LYS A 646 -42.85 -22.43 24.10
C LYS A 646 -43.04 -22.24 25.59
N GLN A 647 -44.30 -22.09 26.00
CA GLN A 647 -44.71 -22.12 27.38
C GLN A 647 -44.20 -23.48 27.86
N ARG A 648 -42.98 -23.46 28.37
CA ARG A 648 -42.43 -24.55 29.14
C ARG A 648 -43.23 -24.42 30.42
N ALA A 649 -44.30 -25.21 30.52
CA ALA A 649 -45.03 -25.40 31.75
C ALA A 649 -43.99 -25.60 32.86
N GLU A 650 -44.03 -24.73 33.86
CA GLU A 650 -43.23 -24.85 35.06
C GLU A 650 -43.49 -26.24 35.63
N ALA A 651 -42.52 -27.14 35.47
CA ALA A 651 -42.44 -28.32 36.30
C ALA A 651 -42.08 -27.84 37.71
N PRO A 652 -42.80 -28.29 38.76
CA PRO A 652 -42.55 -27.85 40.13
C PRO A 652 -41.12 -28.17 40.53
N ALA A 653 -40.47 -27.20 41.18
CA ALA A 653 -39.11 -27.30 41.67
C ALA A 653 -38.96 -28.54 42.58
N PRO A 654 -37.95 -29.41 42.36
CA PRO A 654 -37.63 -30.46 43.31
C PRO A 654 -37.11 -29.82 44.61
N ALA A 655 -37.65 -30.28 45.73
CA ALA A 655 -37.31 -29.84 47.07
C ALA A 655 -35.79 -29.93 47.32
N LYS A 656 -35.23 -28.86 47.89
CA LYS A 656 -33.86 -28.82 48.38
C LYS A 656 -33.67 -29.85 49.49
N GLY A 657 -33.00 -30.95 49.16
CA GLY A 657 -32.48 -31.92 50.11
C GLY A 657 -30.96 -31.85 50.17
N GLY A 658 -30.44 -31.29 51.27
CA GLY A 658 -29.30 -31.81 52.06
C GLY A 658 -27.90 -31.95 51.45
N ARG A 659 -26.94 -31.32 52.17
CA ARG A 659 -25.55 -31.76 52.43
C ARG A 659 -24.59 -31.87 51.24
N PHE A 660 -23.58 -30.99 51.22
CA PHE A 660 -22.18 -31.37 51.47
C PHE A 660 -21.33 -30.09 51.63
N ASP A 661 -20.98 -29.77 52.88
CA ASP A 661 -19.75 -29.04 53.21
C ASP A 661 -18.58 -30.00 53.01
N MET A 662 -17.51 -29.55 52.34
CA MET A 662 -16.12 -29.65 52.79
C MET A 662 -15.12 -29.49 51.63
N LEU A 663 -14.09 -28.68 51.92
CA LEU A 663 -12.74 -28.65 51.34
C LEU A 663 -12.55 -27.91 50.02
N LEU A 664 -12.07 -26.67 50.13
CA LEU A 664 -10.83 -26.21 49.46
C LEU A 664 -10.39 -24.86 50.05
N ASP A 665 -9.76 -24.94 51.22
CA ASP A 665 -8.76 -23.98 51.70
C ASP A 665 -7.42 -24.74 51.66
N GLU A 666 -6.57 -24.43 50.68
CA GLU A 666 -5.09 -24.46 50.75
C GLU A 666 -4.50 -24.19 49.34
N MET A 667 -3.45 -23.35 49.31
CA MET A 667 -2.65 -22.86 48.17
C MET A 667 -3.10 -21.52 47.55
N ILE A 668 -2.84 -20.41 48.24
CA ILE A 668 -1.70 -19.46 48.00
C ILE A 668 -1.56 -18.55 49.22
#